data_AF-A0A1U7ZQL5-F1
#
_entry.id   AF-A0A1U7ZQL5-F1
#
_cell.length_a   1.000
_cell.length_b   1.000
_cell.length_c   1.000
_cell.angle_alpha   90.00
_cell.angle_beta   90.00
_cell.angle_gamma   90.00
#
_symmetry.space_group_name_H-M   'P 1'
#
loop_
_entity.id
_entity.type
_entity.pdbx_description
1 polymer ?
#
loop_
_entity_poly.entity_id
_entity_poly.type
_entity_poly.pdbx_seq_one_letter_code
_entity_poly.pdbx_strand_id
1 'polypeptide(L)'
;MSTVTLEPLLHQCCRQRVIFRLESKKLRPSRVNYSPKLCYHRRCFCNSKPYRFRTVRSSSTDAALVEASEAADVSFRETFQLKRTERVEGKISVRLDPGKDEENWQLTVGCDLPGKWLLHWGVNYIDDVGSEWDQPPPEMIPPGSIPIKDYAIETPLKKSSSTSEGETFHEAKIKFNCNSSIVAINFVLKDEESGAWCQHRGRDYKVPLISYLHEDANIIGAKKSFGIWPGALGQIPSILLKPEKPTHEEDTGETDDKKQNKCLEGFYEEHPIFKEVPVQNYMTVSVRKCPDKDKNLIHLDTDLPGDVIVHWGVCRDDDKKWEIPAAPHPPQTQVFKKKALRTLLQPKEDGHGCWGLFSLDREFKALLFVLKLNENTWLNYMGCDFYVPLSKANSSPVQSSQSQTEGQGKQDILYLPKSEVSEVVINERDESSSSGISGKMADADKVVAQGGYTDGIINEIRNLVSDISSEKSHKTKNKEVQEIILEEIEKLAAEAYSIFRSSTPTFLEEAISDAETLKPPLKICSGTGSGYEILCQGFNWESHKSGRWYMELTERASELSSLGFTILWLPPPTESVSPEGYMPKDLYNLNSRYGSTEELKLVVKCFHQVGIKVLGDVVLNHRCAHYQNKSGVWNIFGGKLNWDDRAVVGDDPHFQGRGNKSSGDNFHAAPNIDHSQEFVRNDLKEWLCWLREEIGYDGWRLDFVRGFWGGYVKDYLEATQPYFAVGEYWDSLSYTYGQMDHNQDAHRQRIIDWINATNGTAGAFDVTTKGILHSALERCEYWRLSDQKGKPPGVIGWWPSRAVTFIENHDTGSTQGHWRFPSGKEMQGYAYILTHPGTPAVFYDHIFSHYQSEISALISLRHRTKITCRSAVQITKAEREVYAAVIDEKVAMKIGPGYYEPPGASGRWVLAVEGRDYKVWEAS
;
A
#
# COMPACT_ATOMS: atom_id res chain seq x y z
N MET A 1 38.57 -30.63 33.86
CA MET A 1 39.84 -31.13 33.29
C MET A 1 39.49 -31.65 31.89
N SER A 2 40.13 -31.25 30.80
CA SER A 2 41.26 -30.31 30.68
C SER A 2 41.12 -29.41 29.45
N THR A 3 41.85 -28.30 29.44
CA THR A 3 41.98 -27.36 28.32
C THR A 3 42.87 -27.90 27.20
N VAL A 4 42.71 -27.40 25.98
CA VAL A 4 43.68 -26.49 25.30
C VAL A 4 43.10 -26.01 23.95
N THR A 5 43.48 -24.79 23.57
CA THR A 5 43.10 -24.08 22.32
C THR A 5 44.11 -24.32 21.19
N LEU A 6 43.69 -24.11 19.94
CA LEU A 6 44.26 -23.06 19.05
C LEU A 6 43.57 -23.01 17.67
N GLU A 7 43.76 -21.89 16.98
CA GLU A 7 43.16 -21.53 15.67
C GLU A 7 44.20 -21.65 14.50
N PRO A 8 43.87 -21.35 13.23
CA PRO A 8 44.39 -22.10 12.08
C PRO A 8 45.52 -21.41 11.31
N LEU A 9 46.07 -22.12 10.30
CA LEU A 9 46.65 -21.47 9.12
C LEU A 9 46.54 -22.33 7.84
N LEU A 10 46.44 -21.59 6.74
CA LEU A 10 46.27 -21.95 5.32
C LEU A 10 47.08 -23.16 4.78
N HIS A 11 46.52 -23.84 3.77
CA HIS A 11 47.25 -24.01 2.49
C HIS A 11 46.35 -24.23 1.27
N GLN A 12 46.81 -23.76 0.10
CA GLN A 12 46.15 -23.88 -1.21
C GLN A 12 46.36 -25.27 -1.84
N CYS A 13 45.48 -25.68 -2.76
CA CYS A 13 45.91 -26.37 -3.98
C CYS A 13 44.93 -26.18 -5.15
N CYS A 14 45.45 -26.02 -6.37
CA CYS A 14 44.65 -25.84 -7.60
C CYS A 14 44.14 -27.18 -8.16
N ARG A 15 43.11 -27.12 -9.03
CA ARG A 15 42.72 -28.25 -9.90
C ARG A 15 42.72 -27.83 -11.37
N GLN A 16 43.35 -28.63 -12.22
CA GLN A 16 43.31 -28.47 -13.68
C GLN A 16 41.93 -28.82 -14.25
N ARG A 17 41.57 -28.20 -15.38
CA ARG A 17 40.43 -28.62 -16.21
C ARG A 17 40.89 -29.56 -17.32
N VAL A 18 40.02 -30.49 -17.70
CA VAL A 18 40.06 -31.22 -18.97
C VAL A 18 38.81 -30.83 -19.76
N ILE A 19 38.93 -30.64 -21.08
CA ILE A 19 37.83 -30.25 -21.97
C ILE A 19 37.76 -31.24 -23.13
N PHE A 20 36.56 -31.72 -23.43
CA PHE A 20 36.24 -32.38 -24.71
C PHE A 20 35.47 -31.39 -25.60
N ARG A 21 35.74 -31.42 -26.90
CA ARG A 21 34.92 -30.75 -27.94
C ARG A 21 34.07 -31.77 -28.67
N LEU A 22 32.90 -31.33 -29.16
CA LEU A 22 32.15 -32.00 -30.22
C LEU A 22 31.66 -30.93 -31.21
N GLU A 23 31.70 -31.21 -32.50
CA GLU A 23 31.32 -30.26 -33.56
C GLU A 23 29.87 -30.45 -34.04
N SER A 24 29.28 -29.39 -34.62
CA SER A 24 28.09 -29.52 -35.48
C SER A 24 28.15 -28.53 -36.66
N LYS A 25 27.50 -28.89 -37.78
CA LYS A 25 27.68 -28.22 -39.09
C LYS A 25 26.55 -27.23 -39.40
N LYS A 26 26.88 -26.16 -40.14
CA LYS A 26 25.90 -25.16 -40.63
C LYS A 26 25.18 -25.63 -41.90
N LEU A 27 23.93 -25.17 -42.07
CA LEU A 27 23.18 -25.18 -43.34
C LEU A 27 22.63 -23.77 -43.64
N ARG A 28 22.23 -23.51 -44.89
CA ARG A 28 21.69 -22.22 -45.38
C ARG A 28 20.29 -22.40 -45.99
N PRO A 29 19.36 -21.43 -45.84
CA PRO A 29 18.09 -21.39 -46.57
C PRO A 29 18.18 -20.63 -47.92
N SER A 30 17.16 -20.79 -48.76
CA SER A 30 17.02 -20.20 -50.10
C SER A 30 15.96 -19.06 -50.14
N ARG A 31 15.82 -18.37 -51.28
CA ARG A 31 14.87 -17.25 -51.52
C ARG A 31 13.91 -17.53 -52.67
N VAL A 32 12.72 -16.94 -52.62
CA VAL A 32 11.86 -16.64 -53.77
C VAL A 32 11.27 -15.23 -53.60
N ASN A 33 11.11 -14.47 -54.70
CA ASN A 33 10.47 -13.15 -54.75
C ASN A 33 9.27 -13.18 -55.70
N TYR A 34 8.24 -12.35 -55.49
CA TYR A 34 7.41 -11.77 -56.57
C TYR A 34 6.74 -10.45 -56.10
N SER A 35 6.22 -9.66 -57.04
CA SER A 35 5.81 -8.24 -56.82
C SER A 35 4.53 -7.83 -57.58
N PRO A 36 3.72 -6.87 -57.06
CA PRO A 36 2.43 -6.45 -57.65
C PRO A 36 2.48 -5.12 -58.45
N LYS A 37 1.38 -4.77 -59.15
CA LYS A 37 1.21 -3.50 -59.90
C LYS A 37 -0.26 -3.05 -60.04
N LEU A 38 -0.53 -1.76 -59.76
CA LEU A 38 -1.70 -0.93 -60.16
C LEU A 38 -3.10 -1.39 -59.65
N CYS A 39 -4.18 -0.59 -59.64
CA CYS A 39 -4.41 0.77 -60.19
C CYS A 39 -5.30 1.67 -59.28
N TYR A 40 -5.58 2.91 -59.71
CA TYR A 40 -6.24 4.00 -58.96
C TYR A 40 -7.54 4.49 -59.63
N HIS A 41 -8.44 5.20 -58.91
CA HIS A 41 -9.28 6.25 -59.51
C HIS A 41 -9.73 7.36 -58.53
N ARG A 42 -10.20 8.50 -59.06
CA ARG A 42 -10.35 9.83 -58.40
C ARG A 42 -11.79 10.22 -57.97
N ARG A 43 -11.89 11.16 -57.00
CA ARG A 43 -12.58 12.51 -57.04
C ARG A 43 -12.69 13.08 -55.59
N CYS A 44 -12.79 14.38 -55.29
CA CYS A 44 -12.33 15.64 -55.93
C CYS A 44 -12.34 16.79 -54.85
N PHE A 45 -11.62 17.90 -55.06
CA PHE A 45 -11.46 19.02 -54.09
C PHE A 45 -12.26 20.30 -54.44
N CYS A 46 -12.48 21.19 -53.46
CA CYS A 46 -12.65 22.65 -53.64
C CYS A 46 -12.33 23.44 -52.34
N ASN A 47 -11.97 24.73 -52.47
CA ASN A 47 -11.52 25.64 -51.38
C ASN A 47 -12.44 26.88 -51.25
N SER A 48 -12.44 27.57 -50.08
CA SER A 48 -12.57 29.05 -49.99
C SER A 48 -12.33 29.60 -48.56
N LYS A 49 -12.12 30.92 -48.45
CA LYS A 49 -11.85 31.69 -47.19
C LYS A 49 -13.07 32.54 -46.78
N PRO A 50 -13.22 32.96 -45.50
CA PRO A 50 -14.36 33.74 -45.02
C PRO A 50 -14.29 35.25 -45.35
N TYR A 51 -15.43 35.94 -45.28
CA TYR A 51 -15.56 37.41 -45.37
C TYR A 51 -16.64 37.96 -44.40
N ARG A 52 -16.68 39.30 -44.21
CA ARG A 52 -17.35 40.01 -43.10
C ARG A 52 -18.83 40.40 -43.34
N PHE A 53 -19.60 40.38 -42.24
CA PHE A 53 -20.68 41.28 -41.79
C PHE A 53 -21.57 42.07 -42.78
N ARG A 54 -22.88 42.08 -42.50
CA ARG A 54 -23.65 43.35 -42.43
C ARG A 54 -24.87 43.28 -41.49
N THR A 55 -25.26 44.42 -40.95
CA THR A 55 -26.34 44.61 -39.94
C THR A 55 -27.36 45.64 -40.43
N VAL A 56 -28.63 45.55 -40.00
CA VAL A 56 -29.65 46.62 -40.16
C VAL A 56 -30.44 46.80 -38.86
N ARG A 57 -30.93 48.03 -38.61
CA ARG A 57 -31.66 48.55 -37.42
C ARG A 57 -33.19 48.38 -37.57
N SER A 58 -34.12 48.81 -36.69
CA SER A 58 -34.16 49.88 -35.64
C SER A 58 -35.19 49.54 -34.53
N SER A 59 -35.52 50.34 -33.51
CA SER A 59 -35.24 51.73 -33.05
C SER A 59 -35.54 51.80 -31.53
N SER A 60 -34.68 52.28 -30.61
CA SER A 60 -34.34 53.70 -30.32
C SER A 60 -35.40 54.52 -29.57
N THR A 61 -35.25 54.70 -28.24
CA THR A 61 -35.14 56.03 -27.59
C THR A 61 -34.61 55.98 -26.14
N ASP A 62 -33.73 56.93 -25.83
CA ASP A 62 -33.30 57.59 -24.59
C ASP A 62 -33.63 57.03 -23.18
N ALA A 63 -32.56 56.92 -22.36
CA ALA A 63 -32.38 57.76 -21.15
C ALA A 63 -30.89 57.77 -20.71
N ALA A 64 -30.46 58.76 -19.94
CA ALA A 64 -29.04 59.05 -19.67
C ALA A 64 -28.51 58.54 -18.30
N LEU A 65 -27.29 58.02 -18.34
CA LEU A 65 -26.13 58.42 -17.51
C LEU A 65 -26.41 58.90 -16.06
N VAL A 66 -26.17 58.03 -15.08
CA VAL A 66 -25.91 58.40 -13.67
C VAL A 66 -24.80 57.53 -13.10
N GLU A 67 -23.61 58.09 -12.89
CA GLU A 67 -22.62 57.54 -11.94
C GLU A 67 -22.98 58.04 -10.53
N ALA A 68 -23.55 57.19 -9.68
CA ALA A 68 -23.70 57.48 -8.24
C ALA A 68 -23.94 56.21 -7.40
N SER A 69 -23.16 56.06 -6.31
CA SER A 69 -23.53 55.30 -5.09
C SER A 69 -23.84 53.80 -5.20
N GLU A 70 -22.83 52.97 -5.54
CA GLU A 70 -22.88 51.49 -5.38
C GLU A 70 -22.60 50.99 -3.94
N ALA A 71 -22.33 51.88 -2.97
CA ALA A 71 -21.83 51.52 -1.64
C ALA A 71 -22.92 51.11 -0.61
N ALA A 72 -24.20 51.06 -1.00
CA ALA A 72 -25.32 51.27 -0.07
C ALA A 72 -26.37 50.15 0.06
N ASP A 73 -26.04 48.85 -0.14
CA ASP A 73 -26.79 47.74 0.51
C ASP A 73 -26.04 46.39 0.59
N VAL A 74 -24.70 46.41 0.68
CA VAL A 74 -23.90 45.18 0.83
C VAL A 74 -23.92 44.74 2.30
N SER A 75 -24.50 43.57 2.55
CA SER A 75 -24.74 43.03 3.90
C SER A 75 -23.66 42.06 4.40
N PHE A 76 -22.86 41.51 3.49
CA PHE A 76 -21.65 40.72 3.75
C PHE A 76 -20.70 40.87 2.56
N ARG A 77 -19.39 40.93 2.79
CA ARG A 77 -18.35 40.79 1.76
C ARG A 77 -17.08 40.23 2.40
N GLU A 78 -16.52 39.18 1.80
CA GLU A 78 -15.28 38.55 2.25
C GLU A 78 -14.46 38.07 1.05
N THR A 79 -13.13 38.07 1.17
CA THR A 79 -12.21 37.58 0.14
C THR A 79 -11.36 36.46 0.72
N PHE A 80 -11.70 35.24 0.34
CA PHE A 80 -11.03 34.02 0.77
C PHE A 80 -9.77 33.77 -0.05
N GLN A 81 -8.69 33.34 0.63
CA GLN A 81 -7.46 32.90 -0.01
C GLN A 81 -7.60 31.44 -0.47
N LEU A 82 -7.20 31.16 -1.71
CA LEU A 82 -7.20 29.84 -2.32
C LEU A 82 -5.76 29.38 -2.54
N LYS A 83 -5.38 28.28 -1.89
CA LYS A 83 -4.09 27.63 -2.12
C LYS A 83 -4.24 26.59 -3.24
N ARG A 84 -3.42 26.70 -4.28
CA ARG A 84 -3.32 25.75 -5.40
C ARG A 84 -1.86 25.36 -5.59
N THR A 85 -1.58 24.19 -6.15
CA THR A 85 -0.28 23.91 -6.79
C THR A 85 -0.44 23.90 -8.30
N GLU A 86 0.60 24.37 -9.00
CA GLU A 86 0.72 24.32 -10.45
C GLU A 86 1.97 23.52 -10.81
N ARG A 87 1.85 22.66 -11.83
CA ARG A 87 2.90 21.73 -12.23
C ARG A 87 3.72 22.35 -13.36
N VAL A 88 4.92 22.83 -13.04
CA VAL A 88 5.89 23.37 -13.99
C VAL A 88 6.69 22.23 -14.60
N GLU A 89 6.86 22.23 -15.92
CA GLU A 89 7.70 21.29 -16.67
C GLU A 89 9.10 21.87 -16.90
N GLY A 90 10.12 21.02 -16.85
CA GLY A 90 11.51 21.34 -17.17
C GLY A 90 12.28 20.05 -17.47
N LYS A 91 13.61 20.09 -17.36
CA LYS A 91 14.50 19.00 -17.74
C LYS A 91 15.59 18.72 -16.71
N ILE A 92 15.93 17.44 -16.62
CA ILE A 92 17.27 17.01 -16.21
C ILE A 92 18.09 16.72 -17.47
N SER A 93 19.36 17.08 -17.44
CA SER A 93 20.35 16.73 -18.47
C SER A 93 21.49 15.92 -17.85
N VAL A 94 21.98 14.94 -18.59
CA VAL A 94 23.02 14.00 -18.15
C VAL A 94 24.07 13.90 -19.25
N ARG A 95 25.31 14.28 -18.94
CA ARG A 95 26.44 14.27 -19.87
C ARG A 95 27.60 13.45 -19.31
N LEU A 96 28.16 12.58 -20.14
CA LEU A 96 29.39 11.87 -19.84
C LEU A 96 30.46 12.30 -20.83
N ASP A 97 31.46 13.02 -20.35
CA ASP A 97 32.58 13.55 -21.15
C ASP A 97 33.89 12.80 -20.80
N PRO A 98 34.73 12.46 -21.80
CA PRO A 98 36.08 11.99 -21.54
C PRO A 98 36.95 13.11 -20.94
N GLY A 99 37.89 12.73 -20.08
CA GLY A 99 38.86 13.62 -19.46
C GLY A 99 40.01 14.02 -20.38
N LYS A 100 41.07 14.59 -19.80
CA LYS A 100 42.28 14.99 -20.54
C LYS A 100 43.20 13.82 -20.90
N ASP A 101 43.03 12.72 -20.20
CA ASP A 101 43.76 11.45 -20.34
C ASP A 101 42.70 10.34 -20.44
N GLU A 102 42.90 9.34 -21.30
CA GLU A 102 41.84 8.42 -21.75
C GLU A 102 41.19 7.58 -20.63
N GLU A 103 41.86 7.43 -19.49
CA GLU A 103 41.36 6.70 -18.32
C GLU A 103 40.42 7.52 -17.41
N ASN A 104 40.51 8.85 -17.47
CA ASN A 104 39.80 9.78 -16.59
C ASN A 104 38.51 10.27 -17.27
N TRP A 105 37.39 10.34 -16.52
CA TRP A 105 36.07 10.68 -17.06
C TRP A 105 35.31 11.64 -16.14
N GLN A 106 34.36 12.40 -16.72
CA GLN A 106 33.52 13.34 -15.97
C GLN A 106 32.04 13.13 -16.30
N LEU A 107 31.25 12.78 -15.28
CA LEU A 107 29.79 12.79 -15.32
C LEU A 107 29.30 14.17 -14.86
N THR A 108 28.48 14.83 -15.69
CA THR A 108 27.80 16.09 -15.37
C THR A 108 26.30 15.84 -15.35
N VAL A 109 25.65 16.11 -14.21
CA VAL A 109 24.19 16.06 -14.07
C VAL A 109 23.70 17.47 -13.81
N GLY A 110 22.69 17.94 -14.54
CA GLY A 110 22.16 19.29 -14.38
C GLY A 110 20.66 19.41 -14.59
N CYS A 111 20.10 20.54 -14.14
CA CYS A 111 18.66 20.80 -14.08
C CYS A 111 18.37 22.27 -14.43
N ASP A 112 17.38 22.53 -15.28
CA ASP A 112 16.96 23.88 -15.69
C ASP A 112 15.87 24.51 -14.77
N LEU A 113 15.21 23.70 -13.94
CA LEU A 113 14.15 24.16 -13.04
C LEU A 113 14.70 25.04 -11.91
N PRO A 114 14.00 26.13 -11.55
CA PRO A 114 14.37 26.97 -10.41
C PRO A 114 14.15 26.25 -9.07
N GLY A 115 15.12 26.39 -8.18
CA GLY A 115 15.13 25.80 -6.85
C GLY A 115 16.53 25.41 -6.42
N LYS A 116 16.63 24.77 -5.26
CA LYS A 116 17.87 24.19 -4.76
C LYS A 116 17.86 22.67 -4.99
N TRP A 117 18.71 22.20 -5.88
CA TRP A 117 18.77 20.80 -6.25
C TRP A 117 19.95 20.08 -5.60
N LEU A 118 19.68 18.91 -5.02
CA LEU A 118 20.66 17.97 -4.51
C LEU A 118 20.71 16.74 -5.44
N LEU A 119 21.91 16.30 -5.82
CA LEU A 119 22.15 15.02 -6.46
C LEU A 119 22.39 13.99 -5.35
N HIS A 120 21.47 13.05 -5.17
CA HIS A 120 21.63 11.92 -4.26
C HIS A 120 22.10 10.72 -5.09
N TRP A 121 23.28 10.18 -4.81
CA TRP A 121 23.94 9.21 -5.69
C TRP A 121 24.84 8.20 -4.96
N GLY A 122 25.12 7.10 -5.66
CA GLY A 122 26.00 6.01 -5.23
C GLY A 122 26.53 5.22 -6.43
N VAL A 123 27.23 4.12 -6.17
CA VAL A 123 27.89 3.28 -7.19
C VAL A 123 27.51 1.81 -7.04
N ASN A 124 27.73 1.02 -8.09
CA ASN A 124 27.80 -0.44 -7.97
C ASN A 124 29.19 -0.96 -8.33
N TYR A 125 29.67 -1.99 -7.64
CA TYR A 125 30.90 -2.69 -7.94
C TYR A 125 30.65 -3.99 -8.73
N ILE A 126 31.74 -4.65 -9.17
CA ILE A 126 31.70 -5.85 -10.04
C ILE A 126 31.02 -7.07 -9.40
N ASP A 127 31.03 -7.19 -8.07
CA ASP A 127 30.54 -8.36 -7.33
C ASP A 127 29.17 -8.13 -6.66
N ASP A 128 28.51 -7.00 -6.90
CA ASP A 128 27.23 -6.64 -6.29
C ASP A 128 26.07 -7.52 -6.80
N VAL A 129 25.34 -8.16 -5.89
CA VAL A 129 24.16 -8.99 -6.20
C VAL A 129 22.91 -8.41 -5.53
N GLY A 130 22.56 -7.19 -5.92
CA GLY A 130 21.39 -6.47 -5.40
C GLY A 130 20.93 -5.30 -6.28
N SER A 131 19.85 -4.64 -5.87
CA SER A 131 19.40 -3.35 -6.41
C SER A 131 19.87 -2.14 -5.59
N GLU A 132 20.60 -2.40 -4.51
CA GLU A 132 21.22 -1.40 -3.64
C GLU A 132 22.48 -0.82 -4.31
N TRP A 133 23.00 0.28 -3.76
CA TRP A 133 24.23 0.93 -4.21
C TRP A 133 25.07 1.33 -3.01
N ASP A 134 26.39 1.39 -3.20
CA ASP A 134 27.37 1.75 -2.17
C ASP A 134 27.82 3.21 -2.28
N GLN A 135 28.47 3.72 -1.23
CA GLN A 135 29.20 4.98 -1.32
C GLN A 135 30.36 4.88 -2.33
N PRO A 136 30.55 5.91 -3.18
CA PRO A 136 31.68 6.02 -4.09
C PRO A 136 32.99 6.20 -3.30
N PRO A 137 34.14 5.78 -3.86
CA PRO A 137 35.44 6.02 -3.26
C PRO A 137 35.68 7.53 -2.97
N PRO A 138 36.41 7.89 -1.89
CA PRO A 138 36.59 9.28 -1.47
C PRO A 138 37.12 10.23 -2.55
N GLU A 139 37.94 9.72 -3.48
CA GLU A 139 38.49 10.44 -4.63
C GLU A 139 37.43 10.87 -5.67
N MET A 140 36.26 10.23 -5.70
CA MET A 140 35.15 10.58 -6.60
C MET A 140 34.20 11.62 -6.00
N ILE A 141 34.23 11.85 -4.67
CA ILE A 141 33.26 12.68 -3.94
C ILE A 141 33.55 14.19 -4.19
N PRO A 142 32.62 14.97 -4.79
CA PRO A 142 32.84 16.39 -5.03
C PRO A 142 32.90 17.21 -3.73
N PRO A 143 33.78 18.23 -3.62
CA PRO A 143 33.87 19.08 -2.43
C PRO A 143 32.56 19.79 -2.07
N GLY A 144 32.14 19.61 -0.82
CA GLY A 144 30.86 20.09 -0.28
C GLY A 144 29.70 19.09 -0.37
N SER A 145 29.97 17.83 -0.70
CA SER A 145 28.98 16.74 -0.59
C SER A 145 28.90 16.19 0.84
N ILE A 146 27.77 15.59 1.20
CA ILE A 146 27.49 15.03 2.53
C ILE A 146 27.23 13.52 2.40
N PRO A 147 27.88 12.65 3.21
CA PRO A 147 27.55 11.23 3.22
C PRO A 147 26.20 10.97 3.91
N ILE A 148 25.36 10.19 3.26
CA ILE A 148 24.06 9.73 3.77
C ILE A 148 24.21 8.27 4.19
N LYS A 149 24.25 8.07 5.51
CA LYS A 149 24.63 6.81 6.18
C LYS A 149 25.95 6.26 5.59
N ASP A 150 25.93 5.01 5.18
CA ASP A 150 26.99 4.17 4.61
C ASP A 150 26.83 3.92 3.10
N TYR A 151 25.65 4.15 2.52
CA TYR A 151 25.30 3.72 1.16
C TYR A 151 25.23 4.86 0.11
N ALA A 152 24.98 6.12 0.47
CA ALA A 152 24.82 7.20 -0.52
C ALA A 152 25.53 8.51 -0.18
N ILE A 153 25.63 9.41 -1.17
CA ILE A 153 26.19 10.77 -1.07
C ILE A 153 25.17 11.79 -1.59
N GLU A 154 24.97 12.91 -0.89
CA GLU A 154 24.25 14.08 -1.41
C GLU A 154 25.22 15.19 -1.82
N THR A 155 25.23 15.54 -3.11
CA THR A 155 26.07 16.58 -3.73
C THR A 155 25.17 17.74 -4.22
N PRO A 156 25.29 18.96 -3.66
CA PRO A 156 24.51 20.11 -4.14
C PRO A 156 24.87 20.52 -5.58
N LEU A 157 23.86 20.70 -6.43
CA LEU A 157 24.02 21.29 -7.76
C LEU A 157 24.31 22.79 -7.61
N LYS A 158 25.30 23.28 -8.34
CA LYS A 158 25.76 24.68 -8.31
C LYS A 158 25.27 25.37 -9.56
N LYS A 159 24.79 26.61 -9.46
CA LYS A 159 24.33 27.39 -10.63
C LYS A 159 25.49 27.55 -11.62
N SER A 160 25.27 27.18 -12.87
CA SER A 160 26.29 27.27 -13.91
C SER A 160 26.65 28.73 -14.19
N SER A 161 27.94 28.99 -14.45
CA SER A 161 28.45 30.31 -14.82
C SER A 161 28.43 30.56 -16.34
N SER A 162 27.73 29.72 -17.12
CA SER A 162 27.77 29.75 -18.59
C SER A 162 26.41 29.91 -19.29
N THR A 163 25.33 30.26 -18.58
CA THR A 163 24.03 30.56 -19.21
C THR A 163 23.89 32.03 -19.58
N SER A 164 23.13 32.29 -20.66
CA SER A 164 22.67 33.63 -21.04
C SER A 164 21.66 34.19 -20.04
N GLU A 165 21.50 35.52 -20.04
CA GLU A 165 20.59 36.24 -19.13
C GLU A 165 19.15 35.75 -19.26
N GLY A 166 18.71 34.96 -18.28
CA GLY A 166 17.34 34.42 -18.18
C GLY A 166 17.28 32.98 -17.69
N GLU A 167 18.22 32.12 -18.08
CA GLU A 167 18.11 30.66 -17.85
C GLU A 167 18.87 30.20 -16.60
N THR A 168 18.13 29.59 -15.65
CA THR A 168 18.64 29.11 -14.36
C THR A 168 19.07 27.64 -14.41
N PHE A 169 20.18 27.35 -15.09
CA PHE A 169 20.76 26.01 -15.09
C PHE A 169 21.65 25.74 -13.87
N HIS A 170 21.40 24.62 -13.19
CA HIS A 170 22.17 24.12 -12.05
C HIS A 170 22.88 22.82 -12.44
N GLU A 171 24.12 22.59 -11.99
CA GLU A 171 24.90 21.39 -12.35
C GLU A 171 25.76 20.85 -11.20
N ALA A 172 25.94 19.54 -11.17
CA ALA A 172 26.90 18.81 -10.36
C ALA A 172 27.86 18.03 -11.28
N LYS A 173 29.15 17.96 -10.90
CA LYS A 173 30.22 17.35 -11.70
C LYS A 173 30.99 16.34 -10.85
N ILE A 174 30.88 15.07 -11.22
CA ILE A 174 31.57 13.92 -10.63
C ILE A 174 32.73 13.55 -11.56
N LYS A 175 33.90 13.23 -11.00
CA LYS A 175 35.07 12.76 -11.74
C LYS A 175 35.47 11.39 -11.23
N PHE A 176 35.86 10.51 -12.15
CA PHE A 176 36.22 9.13 -11.84
C PHE A 176 37.20 8.57 -12.87
N ASN A 177 37.74 7.38 -12.60
CA ASN A 177 38.64 6.67 -13.50
C ASN A 177 38.06 5.28 -13.84
N CYS A 178 38.11 4.88 -15.10
CA CYS A 178 37.48 3.65 -15.60
C CYS A 178 38.25 2.35 -15.28
N ASN A 179 39.43 2.44 -14.68
CA ASN A 179 40.16 1.28 -14.14
C ASN A 179 39.71 0.89 -12.71
N SER A 180 38.71 1.58 -12.14
CA SER A 180 38.07 1.21 -10.88
C SER A 180 37.18 -0.03 -11.03
N SER A 181 36.88 -0.71 -9.91
CA SER A 181 35.98 -1.87 -9.86
C SER A 181 34.49 -1.53 -10.01
N ILE A 182 34.15 -0.32 -10.48
CA ILE A 182 32.80 0.24 -10.51
C ILE A 182 32.12 -0.07 -11.86
N VAL A 183 30.95 -0.71 -11.83
CA VAL A 183 30.18 -1.07 -13.03
C VAL A 183 29.16 -0.01 -13.44
N ALA A 184 28.70 0.82 -12.49
CA ALA A 184 27.71 1.87 -12.75
C ALA A 184 27.72 2.96 -11.67
N ILE A 185 27.24 4.15 -12.03
CA ILE A 185 26.82 5.21 -11.12
C ILE A 185 25.29 5.28 -11.14
N ASN A 186 24.64 5.31 -9.97
CA ASN A 186 23.19 5.47 -9.82
C ASN A 186 22.89 6.81 -9.14
N PHE A 187 21.83 7.52 -9.55
CA PHE A 187 21.45 8.78 -8.90
C PHE A 187 19.96 9.14 -9.04
N VAL A 188 19.53 10.08 -8.19
CA VAL A 188 18.28 10.85 -8.31
C VAL A 188 18.52 12.33 -8.00
N LEU A 189 17.63 13.20 -8.50
CA LEU A 189 17.57 14.59 -8.05
C LEU A 189 16.54 14.76 -6.94
N LYS A 190 16.80 15.69 -6.04
CA LYS A 190 15.98 16.04 -4.87
C LYS A 190 15.90 17.56 -4.77
N ASP A 191 14.68 18.11 -4.69
CA ASP A 191 14.45 19.53 -4.46
C ASP A 191 14.48 19.82 -2.95
N GLU A 192 15.48 20.55 -2.47
CA GLU A 192 15.66 20.85 -1.03
C GLU A 192 14.47 21.64 -0.45
N GLU A 193 13.79 22.43 -1.30
CA GLU A 193 12.72 23.33 -0.90
C GLU A 193 11.38 22.62 -0.63
N SER A 194 11.05 21.60 -1.43
CA SER A 194 9.81 20.81 -1.30
C SER A 194 10.02 19.42 -0.70
N GLY A 195 11.27 18.92 -0.67
CA GLY A 195 11.59 17.54 -0.32
C GLY A 195 11.23 16.52 -1.43
N ALA A 196 10.77 16.98 -2.60
CA ALA A 196 10.36 16.11 -3.70
C ALA A 196 11.56 15.45 -4.40
N TRP A 197 11.38 14.21 -4.84
CA TRP A 197 12.38 13.41 -5.55
C TRP A 197 12.01 13.25 -7.02
N CYS A 198 12.96 13.45 -7.92
CA CYS A 198 12.82 13.24 -9.36
C CYS A 198 13.51 11.93 -9.78
N GLN A 199 12.70 10.93 -10.12
CA GLN A 199 13.11 9.60 -10.57
C GLN A 199 12.69 9.35 -12.03
N HIS A 200 13.47 8.55 -12.77
CA HIS A 200 13.11 8.14 -14.12
C HIS A 200 12.16 6.92 -14.09
N ARG A 201 10.87 7.17 -14.38
CA ARG A 201 9.81 6.14 -14.41
C ARG A 201 9.65 5.37 -13.09
N GLY A 202 9.79 6.06 -11.96
CA GLY A 202 9.68 5.46 -10.62
C GLY A 202 10.84 4.53 -10.24
N ARG A 203 11.98 4.69 -10.94
CA ARG A 203 13.27 4.07 -10.65
C ARG A 203 14.37 5.12 -10.82
N ASP A 204 15.56 4.83 -10.32
CA ASP A 204 16.67 5.77 -10.32
C ASP A 204 17.37 5.83 -11.69
N TYR A 205 18.16 6.88 -11.92
CA TYR A 205 18.94 7.06 -13.14
C TYR A 205 20.22 6.22 -13.06
N LYS A 206 20.48 5.36 -14.04
CA LYS A 206 21.67 4.48 -14.05
C LYS A 206 22.58 4.78 -15.26
N VAL A 207 23.83 5.12 -14.95
CA VAL A 207 24.91 5.37 -15.92
C VAL A 207 25.90 4.20 -15.85
N PRO A 208 25.94 3.30 -16.86
CA PRO A 208 26.86 2.17 -16.87
C PRO A 208 28.29 2.62 -17.20
N LEU A 209 29.27 2.06 -16.51
CA LEU A 209 30.70 2.30 -16.77
C LEU A 209 31.37 1.11 -17.49
N ILE A 210 30.73 -0.05 -17.53
CA ILE A 210 31.24 -1.24 -18.23
C ILE A 210 30.16 -1.81 -19.17
N SER A 211 30.56 -2.17 -20.40
CA SER A 211 29.67 -2.61 -21.48
C SER A 211 29.15 -4.05 -21.37
N TYR A 212 28.94 -4.56 -20.15
CA TYR A 212 28.52 -5.94 -19.85
C TYR A 212 27.17 -6.04 -19.10
N LEU A 213 26.35 -4.99 -19.14
CA LEU A 213 24.99 -5.02 -18.61
C LEU A 213 23.97 -5.39 -19.70
N HIS A 214 23.03 -6.28 -19.36
CA HIS A 214 21.89 -6.62 -20.21
C HIS A 214 20.94 -5.42 -20.37
N GLU A 215 20.10 -5.44 -21.40
CA GLU A 215 19.21 -4.35 -21.79
C GLU A 215 18.10 -4.07 -20.73
N ASP A 216 18.39 -3.23 -19.75
CA ASP A 216 17.38 -2.59 -18.89
C ASP A 216 16.97 -1.21 -19.47
N ALA A 217 15.67 -0.94 -19.51
CA ALA A 217 15.05 0.24 -20.10
C ALA A 217 15.33 1.58 -19.36
N ASN A 218 16.13 1.55 -18.27
CA ASN A 218 16.60 2.72 -17.51
C ASN A 218 18.08 3.09 -17.79
N ILE A 219 18.78 2.37 -18.67
CA ILE A 219 20.18 2.64 -19.00
C ILE A 219 20.30 3.91 -19.87
N ILE A 220 21.03 4.91 -19.35
CA ILE A 220 21.46 6.09 -20.10
C ILE A 220 22.68 5.71 -20.97
N GLY A 221 22.72 6.15 -22.23
CA GLY A 221 23.87 5.95 -23.13
C GLY A 221 23.89 4.64 -23.93
N ALA A 222 22.85 3.79 -23.85
CA ALA A 222 22.79 2.55 -24.63
C ALA A 222 22.58 2.82 -26.14
N LYS A 223 23.38 2.16 -27.01
CA LYS A 223 23.36 2.39 -28.47
C LYS A 223 22.09 1.86 -29.15
N LYS A 224 21.24 2.78 -29.61
CA LYS A 224 20.14 2.53 -30.56
C LYS A 224 20.67 2.10 -31.94
N SER A 225 20.80 0.79 -32.18
CA SER A 225 21.01 0.24 -33.52
C SER A 225 19.67 0.12 -34.26
N PHE A 226 19.43 1.01 -35.23
CA PHE A 226 18.12 1.13 -35.89
C PHE A 226 17.74 -0.08 -36.76
N GLY A 227 16.69 -0.80 -36.34
CA GLY A 227 15.76 -1.43 -37.28
C GLY A 227 14.77 -0.38 -37.80
N ILE A 228 14.84 -0.01 -39.08
CA ILE A 228 14.02 1.07 -39.64
C ILE A 228 12.65 0.56 -40.08
N TRP A 229 11.58 1.05 -39.45
CA TRP A 229 10.21 0.98 -40.00
C TRP A 229 9.95 2.25 -40.84
N PRO A 230 9.42 2.19 -42.09
CA PRO A 230 9.30 3.38 -42.93
C PRO A 230 8.13 4.30 -42.57
N GLY A 231 8.36 5.63 -42.58
CA GLY A 231 7.31 6.65 -42.46
C GLY A 231 7.79 8.07 -42.82
N ALA A 232 7.47 8.53 -44.04
CA ALA A 232 7.61 9.91 -44.57
C ALA A 232 9.00 10.59 -44.50
N LEU A 233 9.64 10.75 -45.68
CA LEU A 233 10.90 11.51 -45.87
C LEU A 233 10.68 13.00 -46.21
N GLY A 234 11.62 13.84 -45.78
CA GLY A 234 11.60 15.31 -45.94
C GLY A 234 12.77 15.93 -46.72
N GLN A 235 13.08 15.42 -47.92
CA GLN A 235 13.91 16.07 -48.97
C GLN A 235 15.43 16.26 -48.71
N ILE A 236 16.17 16.54 -49.80
CA ILE A 236 17.63 16.34 -50.06
C ILE A 236 18.11 17.57 -50.88
N PRO A 237 19.28 18.22 -50.65
CA PRO A 237 20.60 17.75 -51.16
C PRO A 237 21.84 18.18 -50.30
N SER A 238 23.13 17.93 -50.62
CA SER A 238 23.84 17.50 -51.85
C SER A 238 25.24 16.89 -51.56
N ILE A 239 25.86 16.23 -52.58
CA ILE A 239 27.34 16.15 -52.85
C ILE A 239 28.20 15.33 -51.85
N LEU A 240 28.75 14.15 -52.23
CA LEU A 240 30.07 13.89 -52.87
C LEU A 240 31.27 14.23 -51.94
N LEU A 241 32.16 13.29 -51.55
CA LEU A 241 33.01 12.43 -52.40
C LEU A 241 33.42 11.05 -51.77
N LYS A 242 34.03 10.21 -52.61
CA LYS A 242 34.86 9.00 -52.36
C LYS A 242 36.23 9.21 -53.08
N PRO A 243 37.26 8.32 -53.05
CA PRO A 243 37.38 6.94 -52.54
C PRO A 243 38.55 6.80 -51.52
N GLU A 244 39.40 5.77 -51.34
CA GLU A 244 39.66 4.45 -51.99
C GLU A 244 40.42 3.46 -51.04
N LYS A 245 41.05 2.39 -51.59
CA LYS A 245 41.88 1.35 -50.95
C LYS A 245 43.37 1.46 -51.45
N PRO A 246 44.29 0.43 -51.48
CA PRO A 246 44.27 -0.98 -50.99
C PRO A 246 45.58 -1.61 -50.41
N THR A 247 45.45 -2.82 -49.82
CA THR A 247 46.47 -3.94 -49.78
C THR A 247 47.84 -3.70 -49.10
N HIS A 248 48.72 -4.65 -48.73
CA HIS A 248 48.91 -6.14 -48.69
C HIS A 248 49.84 -6.42 -47.44
N GLU A 249 50.19 -7.59 -46.88
CA GLU A 249 49.93 -9.02 -47.17
C GLU A 249 49.75 -9.88 -45.87
N GLU A 250 50.76 -10.68 -45.44
CA GLU A 250 50.74 -11.69 -44.34
C GLU A 250 51.98 -11.58 -43.42
N ASP A 251 51.87 -11.94 -42.13
CA ASP A 251 52.77 -12.90 -41.43
C ASP A 251 52.16 -13.38 -40.08
N THR A 252 52.91 -14.16 -39.33
CA THR A 252 52.50 -15.10 -38.27
C THR A 252 52.71 -14.59 -36.83
N GLY A 253 51.91 -15.13 -35.89
CA GLY A 253 52.11 -14.95 -34.45
C GLY A 253 50.91 -15.39 -33.60
N GLU A 254 51.10 -16.38 -32.72
CA GLU A 254 50.16 -16.65 -31.62
C GLU A 254 50.37 -15.62 -30.50
N THR A 255 49.30 -15.02 -29.96
CA THR A 255 49.33 -14.32 -28.65
C THR A 255 47.93 -14.12 -28.07
N ASP A 256 47.79 -14.42 -26.77
CA ASP A 256 46.73 -14.09 -25.80
C ASP A 256 45.29 -13.81 -26.26
N ASP A 257 44.35 -14.58 -25.67
CA ASP A 257 42.94 -14.22 -25.48
C ASP A 257 42.79 -13.00 -24.53
N LYS A 258 43.23 -11.82 -24.96
CA LYS A 258 42.90 -10.56 -24.28
C LYS A 258 41.45 -10.22 -24.55
N LYS A 259 40.62 -10.29 -23.50
CA LYS A 259 39.31 -9.62 -23.45
C LYS A 259 39.48 -8.18 -23.92
N GLN A 260 38.94 -7.84 -25.09
CA GLN A 260 38.92 -6.45 -25.54
C GLN A 260 37.92 -5.67 -24.69
N ASN A 261 38.44 -4.83 -23.79
CA ASN A 261 37.66 -3.74 -23.22
C ASN A 261 37.14 -2.89 -24.39
N LYS A 262 35.82 -2.84 -24.59
CA LYS A 262 35.23 -1.76 -25.37
C LYS A 262 35.33 -0.50 -24.51
N CYS A 263 35.98 0.54 -25.02
CA CYS A 263 36.06 1.82 -24.33
C CYS A 263 34.66 2.35 -24.03
N LEU A 264 34.56 3.10 -22.94
CA LEU A 264 33.41 3.95 -22.65
C LEU A 264 33.27 4.99 -23.78
N GLU A 265 32.04 5.31 -24.17
CA GLU A 265 31.74 6.35 -25.16
C GLU A 265 30.97 7.48 -24.48
N GLY A 266 31.37 8.72 -24.74
CA GLY A 266 30.70 9.89 -24.18
C GLY A 266 29.30 10.10 -24.77
N PHE A 267 28.38 10.63 -23.97
CA PHE A 267 26.98 10.84 -24.35
C PHE A 267 26.40 12.13 -23.76
N TYR A 268 25.26 12.55 -24.32
CA TYR A 268 24.40 13.59 -23.74
C TYR A 268 22.93 13.17 -23.89
N GLU A 269 22.18 13.19 -22.80
CA GLU A 269 20.74 12.93 -22.78
C GLU A 269 19.98 14.01 -21.98
N GLU A 270 18.74 14.27 -22.37
CA GLU A 270 17.79 15.13 -21.64
C GLU A 270 16.51 14.34 -21.37
N HIS A 271 15.97 14.47 -20.15
CA HIS A 271 14.74 13.81 -19.72
C HIS A 271 13.80 14.85 -19.08
N PRO A 272 12.49 14.85 -19.42
CA PRO A 272 11.55 15.80 -18.83
C PRO A 272 11.28 15.47 -17.35
N ILE A 273 11.19 16.51 -16.53
CA ILE A 273 10.86 16.45 -15.11
C ILE A 273 9.82 17.54 -14.78
N PHE A 274 9.19 17.44 -13.60
CA PHE A 274 8.16 18.37 -13.19
C PHE A 274 8.35 18.76 -11.72
N LYS A 275 8.13 20.05 -11.39
CA LYS A 275 8.08 20.57 -10.01
C LYS A 275 6.70 21.18 -9.77
N GLU A 276 6.10 20.86 -8.61
CA GLU A 276 4.90 21.56 -8.17
C GLU A 276 5.29 22.87 -7.47
N VAL A 277 4.64 23.96 -7.88
CA VAL A 277 4.88 25.32 -7.38
C VAL A 277 3.58 25.83 -6.76
N PRO A 278 3.60 26.37 -5.53
CA PRO A 278 2.41 26.93 -4.91
C PRO A 278 1.96 28.22 -5.64
N VAL A 279 0.70 28.25 -6.06
CA VAL A 279 0.03 29.40 -6.67
C VAL A 279 -1.07 29.89 -5.73
N GLN A 280 -1.10 31.20 -5.52
CA GLN A 280 -2.06 31.87 -4.65
C GLN A 280 -3.17 32.50 -5.50
N ASN A 281 -4.41 32.03 -5.30
CA ASN A 281 -5.61 32.57 -5.93
C ASN A 281 -6.59 33.10 -4.87
N TYR A 282 -7.72 33.69 -5.30
CA TYR A 282 -8.68 34.37 -4.43
C TYR A 282 -10.14 34.12 -4.86
N MET A 283 -11.05 34.01 -3.89
CA MET A 283 -12.49 34.00 -4.10
C MET A 283 -13.12 35.12 -3.27
N THR A 284 -13.65 36.15 -3.92
CA THR A 284 -14.44 37.21 -3.28
C THR A 284 -15.92 36.87 -3.36
N VAL A 285 -16.58 36.86 -2.21
CA VAL A 285 -18.03 36.72 -2.10
C VAL A 285 -18.63 38.01 -1.57
N SER A 286 -19.77 38.43 -2.11
CA SER A 286 -20.55 39.54 -1.56
C SER A 286 -22.06 39.26 -1.61
N VAL A 287 -22.79 39.70 -0.58
CA VAL A 287 -24.24 39.51 -0.44
C VAL A 287 -24.93 40.87 -0.34
N ARG A 288 -25.63 41.27 -1.40
CA ARG A 288 -26.50 42.46 -1.43
C ARG A 288 -27.94 42.06 -1.15
N LYS A 289 -28.68 42.83 -0.36
CA LYS A 289 -30.12 42.58 -0.18
C LYS A 289 -30.90 43.21 -1.33
N CYS A 290 -31.93 42.54 -1.82
CA CYS A 290 -32.88 43.12 -2.76
C CYS A 290 -34.14 43.54 -1.99
N PRO A 291 -34.48 44.84 -1.90
CA PRO A 291 -35.69 45.29 -1.21
C PRO A 291 -36.96 44.77 -1.88
N ASP A 292 -37.05 44.87 -3.20
CA ASP A 292 -38.32 44.73 -3.95
C ASP A 292 -38.75 43.28 -4.23
N LYS A 293 -37.95 42.29 -3.84
CA LYS A 293 -38.16 40.86 -4.19
C LYS A 293 -37.97 39.88 -3.03
N ASP A 294 -37.77 40.39 -1.82
CA ASP A 294 -37.47 39.63 -0.58
C ASP A 294 -36.43 38.50 -0.73
N LYS A 295 -35.40 38.76 -1.54
CA LYS A 295 -34.28 37.84 -1.81
C LYS A 295 -32.93 38.49 -1.47
N ASN A 296 -31.96 37.64 -1.18
CA ASN A 296 -30.54 37.97 -1.11
C ASN A 296 -29.91 37.70 -2.49
N LEU A 297 -29.04 38.60 -2.95
CA LEU A 297 -28.26 38.45 -4.16
C LEU A 297 -26.80 38.22 -3.78
N ILE A 298 -26.26 37.05 -4.13
CA ILE A 298 -24.88 36.66 -3.82
C ILE A 298 -24.07 36.69 -5.11
N HIS A 299 -23.03 37.51 -5.13
CA HIS A 299 -22.06 37.57 -6.22
C HIS A 299 -20.77 36.87 -5.77
N LEU A 300 -20.40 35.81 -6.49
CA LEU A 300 -19.11 35.12 -6.38
C LEU A 300 -18.18 35.64 -7.48
N ASP A 301 -16.93 35.92 -7.15
CA ASP A 301 -15.92 36.46 -8.06
C ASP A 301 -14.55 35.83 -7.75
N THR A 302 -13.84 35.34 -8.77
CA THR A 302 -12.53 34.72 -8.59
C THR A 302 -11.58 34.99 -9.75
N ASP A 303 -10.29 34.90 -9.49
CA ASP A 303 -9.18 34.93 -10.46
C ASP A 303 -8.84 33.53 -11.03
N LEU A 304 -9.48 32.48 -10.53
CA LEU A 304 -9.27 31.09 -10.97
C LEU A 304 -9.50 30.93 -12.49
N PRO A 305 -8.52 30.38 -13.23
CA PRO A 305 -8.64 30.18 -14.68
C PRO A 305 -9.44 28.92 -15.04
N GLY A 306 -10.11 28.94 -16.20
CA GLY A 306 -10.84 27.80 -16.76
C GLY A 306 -12.26 27.62 -16.21
N ASP A 307 -12.85 26.45 -16.45
CA ASP A 307 -14.24 26.14 -16.12
C ASP A 307 -14.43 25.88 -14.61
N VAL A 308 -14.64 26.95 -13.83
CA VAL A 308 -14.87 26.85 -12.37
C VAL A 308 -16.32 26.47 -12.06
N ILE A 309 -16.53 25.27 -11.51
CA ILE A 309 -17.85 24.82 -11.05
C ILE A 309 -17.99 25.08 -9.54
N VAL A 310 -18.99 25.86 -9.15
CA VAL A 310 -19.43 25.98 -7.76
C VAL A 310 -20.34 24.80 -7.44
N HIS A 311 -20.00 24.02 -6.41
CA HIS A 311 -20.88 23.00 -5.84
C HIS A 311 -21.44 23.51 -4.52
N TRP A 312 -22.76 23.63 -4.40
CA TRP A 312 -23.36 24.43 -3.34
C TRP A 312 -24.74 23.94 -2.86
N GLY A 313 -25.12 24.44 -1.69
CA GLY A 313 -26.41 24.28 -1.06
C GLY A 313 -26.67 25.44 -0.09
N VAL A 314 -27.79 25.37 0.63
CA VAL A 314 -28.19 26.38 1.63
C VAL A 314 -28.48 25.70 2.95
N CYS A 315 -28.45 26.44 4.05
CA CYS A 315 -28.94 25.95 5.35
C CYS A 315 -29.90 26.96 6.00
N ARG A 316 -30.85 26.44 6.78
CA ARG A 316 -31.83 27.22 7.55
C ARG A 316 -31.34 27.47 8.98
N ASP A 317 -30.67 26.48 9.55
CA ASP A 317 -30.23 26.44 10.94
C ASP A 317 -28.70 26.30 11.05
N ASP A 318 -28.15 26.37 12.27
CA ASP A 318 -26.70 26.31 12.52
C ASP A 318 -26.08 24.91 12.32
N ASP A 319 -26.90 23.87 12.14
CA ASP A 319 -26.48 22.48 11.91
C ASP A 319 -25.71 22.26 10.58
N LYS A 320 -25.54 23.32 9.76
CA LYS A 320 -24.85 23.32 8.45
C LYS A 320 -25.30 22.25 7.46
N LYS A 321 -26.48 21.68 7.67
CA LYS A 321 -27.10 20.68 6.81
C LYS A 321 -27.43 21.29 5.44
N TRP A 322 -26.85 20.74 4.39
CA TRP A 322 -27.08 21.18 3.01
C TRP A 322 -28.51 20.86 2.56
N GLU A 323 -29.23 21.89 2.12
CA GLU A 323 -30.50 21.82 1.40
C GLU A 323 -30.35 22.37 -0.03
N ILE A 324 -31.28 21.99 -0.91
CA ILE A 324 -31.43 22.58 -2.25
C ILE A 324 -32.48 23.71 -2.16
N PRO A 325 -32.15 24.97 -2.52
CA PRO A 325 -33.13 26.05 -2.54
C PRO A 325 -34.16 25.86 -3.66
N ALA A 326 -35.30 26.54 -3.54
CA ALA A 326 -36.31 26.58 -4.58
C ALA A 326 -35.77 27.15 -5.91
N ALA A 327 -36.38 26.75 -7.02
CA ALA A 327 -36.11 27.34 -8.34
C ALA A 327 -36.71 28.76 -8.43
N PRO A 328 -36.17 29.68 -9.26
CA PRO A 328 -35.14 29.46 -10.28
C PRO A 328 -33.71 29.43 -9.71
N HIS A 329 -32.91 28.50 -10.22
CA HIS A 329 -31.45 28.45 -9.99
C HIS A 329 -30.71 29.28 -11.05
N PRO A 330 -29.42 29.62 -10.85
CA PRO A 330 -28.61 30.31 -11.86
C PRO A 330 -28.52 29.52 -13.18
N PRO A 331 -28.17 30.20 -14.31
CA PRO A 331 -27.89 29.52 -15.58
C PRO A 331 -26.87 28.39 -15.42
N GLN A 332 -26.99 27.36 -16.26
CA GLN A 332 -26.10 26.18 -16.27
C GLN A 332 -26.05 25.39 -14.94
N THR A 333 -27.02 25.58 -14.04
CA THR A 333 -27.11 24.80 -12.79
C THR A 333 -27.68 23.40 -13.03
N GLN A 334 -27.05 22.39 -12.43
CA GLN A 334 -27.49 20.99 -12.41
C GLN A 334 -27.72 20.51 -10.97
N VAL A 335 -28.74 19.66 -10.77
CA VAL A 335 -29.01 19.01 -9.48
C VAL A 335 -28.12 17.79 -9.31
N PHE A 336 -27.32 17.74 -8.24
CA PHE A 336 -26.39 16.64 -7.95
C PHE A 336 -26.85 15.80 -6.75
N LYS A 337 -26.91 14.47 -6.95
CA LYS A 337 -27.32 13.45 -5.95
C LYS A 337 -28.60 13.77 -5.15
N LYS A 338 -29.48 14.66 -5.65
CA LYS A 338 -30.64 15.26 -4.95
C LYS A 338 -30.31 15.92 -3.58
N LYS A 339 -29.05 16.28 -3.33
CA LYS A 339 -28.60 16.91 -2.07
C LYS A 339 -27.98 18.30 -2.24
N ALA A 340 -27.52 18.62 -3.44
CA ALA A 340 -26.78 19.84 -3.72
C ALA A 340 -26.95 20.27 -5.19
N LEU A 341 -26.52 21.49 -5.51
CA LEU A 341 -26.50 22.06 -6.85
C LEU A 341 -25.05 22.19 -7.37
N ARG A 342 -24.88 22.21 -8.68
CA ARG A 342 -23.61 22.49 -9.37
C ARG A 342 -23.84 23.55 -10.43
N THR A 343 -23.14 24.67 -10.34
CA THR A 343 -23.29 25.82 -11.25
C THR A 343 -21.92 26.14 -11.83
N LEU A 344 -21.79 26.12 -13.15
CA LEU A 344 -20.61 26.62 -13.85
C LEU A 344 -20.59 28.16 -13.77
N LEU A 345 -19.49 28.74 -13.32
CA LEU A 345 -19.30 30.19 -13.31
C LEU A 345 -19.12 30.72 -14.74
N GLN A 346 -19.46 31.99 -14.93
CA GLN A 346 -19.26 32.68 -16.20
C GLN A 346 -17.85 33.28 -16.25
N PRO A 347 -17.11 33.12 -17.36
CA PRO A 347 -15.81 33.77 -17.52
C PRO A 347 -15.96 35.30 -17.54
N LYS A 348 -14.93 36.01 -17.07
CA LYS A 348 -14.83 37.47 -17.14
C LYS A 348 -14.41 37.91 -18.55
N GLU A 349 -14.81 39.12 -18.96
CA GLU A 349 -14.49 39.67 -20.30
C GLU A 349 -13.00 39.97 -20.50
N ASP A 350 -12.24 40.12 -19.42
CA ASP A 350 -10.78 40.27 -19.42
C ASP A 350 -10.02 38.93 -19.55
N GLY A 351 -10.72 37.79 -19.45
CA GLY A 351 -10.13 36.45 -19.42
C GLY A 351 -9.44 36.07 -18.10
N HIS A 352 -9.42 36.97 -17.09
CA HIS A 352 -8.71 36.79 -15.83
C HIS A 352 -9.66 36.34 -14.70
N GLY A 353 -10.28 35.19 -14.94
CA GLY A 353 -11.07 34.46 -13.95
C GLY A 353 -12.55 34.38 -14.27
N CYS A 354 -13.36 34.09 -13.26
CA CYS A 354 -14.77 33.74 -13.39
C CYS A 354 -15.63 34.42 -12.30
N TRP A 355 -16.93 34.53 -12.56
CA TRP A 355 -17.91 35.13 -11.64
C TRP A 355 -19.28 34.44 -11.75
N GLY A 356 -20.18 34.68 -10.78
CA GLY A 356 -21.55 34.18 -10.85
C GLY A 356 -22.50 34.85 -9.85
N LEU A 357 -23.75 35.04 -10.29
CA LEU A 357 -24.80 35.68 -9.52
C LEU A 357 -25.88 34.67 -9.11
N PHE A 358 -26.13 34.57 -7.82
CA PHE A 358 -27.06 33.65 -7.16
C PHE A 358 -28.15 34.46 -6.47
N SER A 359 -29.40 33.98 -6.50
CA SER A 359 -30.55 34.67 -5.89
C SER A 359 -31.29 33.70 -4.99
N LEU A 360 -31.31 33.99 -3.69
CA LEU A 360 -31.81 33.09 -2.64
C LEU A 360 -32.84 33.80 -1.76
N ASP A 361 -33.84 33.07 -1.29
CA ASP A 361 -34.86 33.57 -0.39
C ASP A 361 -34.28 33.92 0.99
N ARG A 362 -34.89 34.89 1.69
CA ARG A 362 -34.39 35.37 2.99
C ARG A 362 -34.60 34.40 4.16
N GLU A 363 -35.30 33.29 3.93
CA GLU A 363 -35.46 32.19 4.89
C GLU A 363 -34.17 31.38 5.13
N PHE A 364 -33.16 31.49 4.26
CA PHE A 364 -31.88 30.80 4.43
C PHE A 364 -30.89 31.61 5.27
N LYS A 365 -30.24 30.95 6.23
CA LYS A 365 -29.26 31.55 7.14
C LYS A 365 -27.90 31.73 6.48
N ALA A 366 -27.47 30.74 5.70
CA ALA A 366 -26.22 30.80 4.95
C ALA A 366 -26.26 30.02 3.62
N LEU A 367 -25.41 30.44 2.70
CA LEU A 367 -24.97 29.69 1.53
C LEU A 367 -23.73 28.87 1.92
N LEU A 368 -23.72 27.59 1.57
CA LEU A 368 -22.59 26.66 1.72
C LEU A 368 -22.09 26.25 0.33
N PHE A 369 -20.77 26.30 0.09
CA PHE A 369 -20.22 25.83 -1.18
C PHE A 369 -18.77 25.31 -1.08
N VAL A 370 -18.34 24.62 -2.14
CA VAL A 370 -16.95 24.33 -2.51
C VAL A 370 -16.77 24.55 -4.01
N LEU A 371 -15.51 24.72 -4.45
CA LEU A 371 -15.19 24.92 -5.87
C LEU A 371 -14.60 23.64 -6.47
N LYS A 372 -14.91 23.36 -7.73
CA LYS A 372 -14.35 22.25 -8.51
C LYS A 372 -13.76 22.79 -9.81
N LEU A 373 -12.49 22.49 -10.08
CA LEU A 373 -11.76 22.94 -11.29
C LEU A 373 -11.69 21.87 -12.39
N ASN A 374 -11.63 20.61 -11.99
CA ASN A 374 -11.62 19.44 -12.85
C ASN A 374 -12.13 18.24 -12.03
N GLU A 375 -12.12 17.03 -12.58
CA GLU A 375 -12.69 15.86 -11.89
C GLU A 375 -12.13 15.60 -10.48
N ASN A 376 -10.82 15.85 -10.30
CA ASN A 376 -10.06 15.49 -9.12
C ASN A 376 -9.71 16.69 -8.22
N THR A 377 -9.66 17.91 -8.77
CA THR A 377 -9.30 19.13 -8.01
C THR A 377 -10.53 19.85 -7.46
N TRP A 378 -10.63 19.86 -6.13
CA TRP A 378 -11.62 20.62 -5.35
C TRP A 378 -10.90 21.63 -4.46
N LEU A 379 -11.49 22.82 -4.27
CA LEU A 379 -10.99 23.86 -3.37
C LEU A 379 -12.05 24.17 -2.30
N ASN A 380 -11.59 24.30 -1.07
CA ASN A 380 -12.36 24.64 0.12
C ASN A 380 -11.62 25.75 0.91
N TYR A 381 -12.19 26.24 2.02
CA TYR A 381 -11.53 27.23 2.86
C TYR A 381 -10.98 26.60 4.14
N MET A 382 -9.65 26.50 4.23
CA MET A 382 -8.93 25.98 5.40
C MET A 382 -9.42 24.58 5.86
N GLY A 383 -9.81 23.72 4.93
CA GLY A 383 -10.34 22.38 5.20
C GLY A 383 -11.86 22.30 5.38
N CYS A 384 -12.56 23.43 5.43
CA CYS A 384 -14.02 23.52 5.57
C CYS A 384 -14.71 24.01 4.28
N ASP A 385 -15.98 23.65 4.09
CA ASP A 385 -16.86 24.29 3.09
C ASP A 385 -16.88 25.82 3.31
N PHE A 386 -16.93 26.61 2.23
CA PHE A 386 -17.14 28.05 2.31
C PHE A 386 -18.51 28.34 2.91
N TYR A 387 -18.57 29.11 4.00
CA TYR A 387 -19.79 29.49 4.70
C TYR A 387 -20.05 30.99 4.54
N VAL A 388 -21.17 31.35 3.92
CA VAL A 388 -21.52 32.73 3.57
C VAL A 388 -22.83 33.11 4.25
N PRO A 389 -22.81 33.90 5.34
CA PRO A 389 -24.02 34.30 6.06
C PRO A 389 -24.89 35.26 5.24
N LEU A 390 -26.20 35.00 5.22
CA LEU A 390 -27.22 35.78 4.50
C LEU A 390 -28.05 36.67 5.47
N SER A 391 -28.08 36.31 6.75
CA SER A 391 -28.53 37.15 7.87
C SER A 391 -27.36 37.93 8.48
N LYS A 392 -27.58 39.19 8.90
CA LYS A 392 -26.53 39.98 9.58
C LYS A 392 -26.15 39.32 10.92
N ALA A 393 -24.89 38.93 11.05
CA ALA A 393 -24.26 38.74 12.35
C ALA A 393 -23.83 40.11 12.92
N ASN A 394 -23.97 40.31 14.23
CA ASN A 394 -23.42 41.49 14.91
C ASN A 394 -21.94 41.25 15.23
N SER A 395 -21.05 41.65 14.33
CA SER A 395 -19.60 41.64 14.54
C SER A 395 -19.01 43.04 14.38
N SER A 396 -18.50 43.61 15.47
CA SER A 396 -17.70 44.84 15.44
C SER A 396 -16.35 44.59 14.73
N PRO A 397 -15.84 45.52 13.92
CA PRO A 397 -14.62 45.31 13.14
C PRO A 397 -13.37 45.39 14.03
N VAL A 398 -12.60 44.31 14.10
CA VAL A 398 -11.21 44.35 14.59
C VAL A 398 -10.34 44.80 13.43
N GLN A 399 -9.85 46.05 13.48
CA GLN A 399 -8.88 46.55 12.51
C GLN A 399 -7.49 46.00 12.82
N SER A 400 -6.79 45.55 11.79
CA SER A 400 -5.35 45.29 11.83
C SER A 400 -4.56 46.60 11.76
N SER A 401 -3.61 46.81 12.67
CA SER A 401 -2.57 47.82 12.54
C SER A 401 -1.20 47.22 12.88
N GLN A 402 -0.16 47.65 12.15
CA GLN A 402 1.24 47.28 12.40
C GLN A 402 2.00 48.48 12.96
N SER A 403 2.67 48.34 14.10
CA SER A 403 3.85 49.15 14.44
C SER A 403 4.60 48.62 15.68
N GLN A 404 5.84 48.18 15.44
CA GLN A 404 7.07 48.21 16.25
C GLN A 404 7.11 48.56 17.76
N THR A 405 8.09 47.92 18.41
CA THR A 405 8.97 48.38 19.54
C THR A 405 8.53 48.37 21.01
N GLU A 406 9.36 47.65 21.80
CA GLU A 406 9.78 47.87 23.21
C GLU A 406 8.77 47.76 24.38
N GLY A 407 9.26 47.29 25.55
CA GLY A 407 8.59 47.50 26.85
C GLY A 407 8.35 46.25 27.72
N GLN A 408 9.20 46.05 28.73
CA GLN A 408 9.14 45.03 29.81
C GLN A 408 7.78 44.94 30.56
N GLY A 409 7.33 43.74 31.01
CA GLY A 409 6.16 43.67 31.93
C GLY A 409 5.56 42.31 32.36
N LYS A 410 6.30 41.51 33.14
CA LYS A 410 5.86 40.48 34.14
C LYS A 410 4.40 39.93 34.25
N GLN A 411 4.35 38.61 34.53
CA GLN A 411 3.45 37.84 35.43
C GLN A 411 2.05 37.33 34.98
N ASP A 412 2.04 36.02 34.67
CA ASP A 412 1.39 34.93 35.45
C ASP A 412 -0.14 34.76 35.63
N ILE A 413 -0.52 33.48 35.45
CA ILE A 413 -1.62 32.70 36.09
C ILE A 413 -3.02 32.67 35.44
N LEU A 414 -3.54 31.43 35.39
CA LEU A 414 -4.83 30.96 34.92
C LEU A 414 -6.04 31.65 35.57
N TYR A 415 -7.22 31.56 34.92
CA TYR A 415 -8.43 31.10 35.63
C TYR A 415 -9.43 30.36 34.73
N LEU A 416 -10.16 29.41 35.33
CA LEU A 416 -11.35 28.75 34.80
C LEU A 416 -12.60 29.60 35.06
N PRO A 417 -13.66 29.50 34.23
CA PRO A 417 -15.03 29.81 34.66
C PRO A 417 -15.70 28.60 35.35
N LYS A 418 -16.58 28.88 36.30
CA LYS A 418 -17.44 27.92 37.06
C LYS A 418 -18.81 28.60 37.30
N SER A 419 -19.75 27.93 37.99
CA SER A 419 -21.11 28.39 38.36
C SER A 419 -22.08 28.64 37.18
N GLU A 420 -23.41 28.46 37.30
CA GLU A 420 -24.29 27.93 38.37
C GLU A 420 -25.50 27.25 37.67
N VAL A 421 -25.85 25.99 37.94
CA VAL A 421 -26.68 25.47 39.06
C VAL A 421 -28.10 26.05 39.12
N SER A 422 -29.10 25.15 39.05
CA SER A 422 -30.42 25.32 39.65
C SER A 422 -30.90 23.96 40.20
N GLU A 423 -31.57 23.95 41.35
CA GLU A 423 -31.84 22.73 42.12
C GLU A 423 -33.24 22.15 41.88
N VAL A 424 -33.36 20.83 41.96
CA VAL A 424 -34.62 20.13 42.28
C VAL A 424 -34.32 19.04 43.31
N VAL A 425 -34.98 19.10 44.46
CA VAL A 425 -34.75 18.20 45.61
C VAL A 425 -35.77 17.06 45.62
N ILE A 426 -35.28 15.82 45.70
CA ILE A 426 -36.06 14.65 46.16
C ILE A 426 -35.19 13.87 47.16
N ASN A 427 -35.77 13.49 48.29
CA ASN A 427 -35.06 12.88 49.42
C ASN A 427 -34.86 11.36 49.28
N GLU A 428 -33.79 10.87 49.88
CA GLU A 428 -33.55 9.45 50.17
C GLU A 428 -34.53 8.91 51.23
N ARG A 429 -34.79 7.60 51.20
CA ARG A 429 -35.06 6.77 52.39
C ARG A 429 -34.56 5.34 52.17
N ASP A 430 -33.96 4.76 53.19
CA ASP A 430 -33.75 3.33 53.31
C ASP A 430 -35.09 2.57 53.40
N GLU A 431 -35.09 1.30 53.00
CA GLU A 431 -35.43 0.25 53.98
C GLU A 431 -34.87 -1.12 53.56
N SER A 432 -34.54 -1.94 54.56
CA SER A 432 -34.03 -3.30 54.37
C SER A 432 -35.01 -4.31 54.95
N SER A 433 -35.25 -5.42 54.25
CA SER A 433 -35.76 -6.63 54.89
C SER A 433 -35.44 -7.88 54.08
N SER A 434 -35.24 -8.98 54.80
CA SER A 434 -34.92 -10.30 54.25
C SER A 434 -36.10 -11.25 54.35
N SER A 435 -36.17 -12.22 53.44
CA SER A 435 -36.79 -13.51 53.74
C SER A 435 -36.14 -14.62 52.91
N GLY A 436 -36.11 -15.83 53.44
CA GLY A 436 -35.59 -17.01 52.77
C GLY A 436 -35.86 -18.27 53.58
N ILE A 437 -35.88 -19.42 52.91
CA ILE A 437 -35.98 -20.80 53.43
C ILE A 437 -35.54 -21.70 52.26
N SER A 438 -34.40 -22.40 52.32
CA SER A 438 -34.12 -23.65 53.06
C SER A 438 -34.59 -24.92 52.32
N GLY A 439 -33.63 -25.73 51.83
CA GLY A 439 -33.81 -27.07 51.25
C GLY A 439 -32.45 -27.74 50.99
N LYS A 440 -32.36 -29.08 51.03
CA LYS A 440 -31.10 -29.85 50.97
C LYS A 440 -31.20 -31.12 50.10
N MET A 441 -30.02 -31.54 49.60
CA MET A 441 -29.57 -32.92 49.27
C MET A 441 -30.14 -33.66 48.03
N ALA A 442 -29.18 -34.22 47.27
CA ALA A 442 -29.22 -35.45 46.47
C ALA A 442 -30.24 -35.55 45.29
N ASP A 443 -30.04 -36.39 44.27
CA ASP A 443 -28.94 -37.32 43.96
C ASP A 443 -28.62 -37.32 42.45
N ALA A 444 -27.60 -38.06 42.00
CA ALA A 444 -27.21 -38.17 40.58
C ALA A 444 -27.50 -39.56 39.99
N ASP A 445 -27.85 -39.63 38.70
CA ASP A 445 -27.68 -40.77 37.77
C ASP A 445 -28.34 -40.51 36.41
N LYS A 446 -27.94 -41.08 35.25
CA LYS A 446 -26.66 -41.70 34.84
C LYS A 446 -26.66 -41.86 33.31
N VAL A 447 -25.62 -41.41 32.60
CA VAL A 447 -25.19 -42.01 31.31
C VAL A 447 -23.66 -41.92 31.24
N VAL A 448 -22.98 -43.06 31.28
CA VAL A 448 -21.51 -43.16 31.25
C VAL A 448 -21.11 -44.37 30.41
N ALA A 449 -20.30 -44.16 29.36
CA ALA A 449 -19.68 -45.24 28.59
C ALA A 449 -18.46 -44.84 27.73
N GLN A 450 -17.58 -43.91 28.17
CA GLN A 450 -16.27 -43.74 27.48
C GLN A 450 -15.09 -43.11 28.26
N GLY A 451 -15.30 -42.28 29.28
CA GLY A 451 -14.19 -41.58 29.97
C GLY A 451 -13.26 -42.46 30.84
N GLY A 452 -13.74 -43.60 31.33
CA GLY A 452 -13.05 -44.37 32.37
C GLY A 452 -11.69 -44.97 31.99
N TYR A 453 -11.38 -45.14 30.70
CA TYR A 453 -10.08 -45.65 30.25
C TYR A 453 -9.03 -44.53 30.15
N THR A 454 -9.41 -43.36 29.63
CA THR A 454 -8.53 -42.18 29.56
C THR A 454 -8.22 -41.62 30.93
N ASP A 455 -9.19 -41.60 31.85
CA ASP A 455 -8.97 -41.10 33.20
C ASP A 455 -8.02 -42.00 34.01
N GLY A 456 -7.98 -43.31 33.73
CA GLY A 456 -6.99 -44.24 34.30
C GLY A 456 -5.56 -43.83 33.92
N ILE A 457 -5.28 -43.76 32.61
CA ILE A 457 -3.96 -43.40 32.06
C ILE A 457 -3.51 -42.02 32.55
N ILE A 458 -4.41 -41.03 32.57
CA ILE A 458 -4.11 -39.68 33.06
C ILE A 458 -3.74 -39.67 34.56
N ASN A 459 -4.34 -40.54 35.37
CA ASN A 459 -4.00 -40.65 36.79
C ASN A 459 -2.69 -41.41 37.03
N GLU A 460 -2.38 -42.45 36.25
CA GLU A 460 -1.09 -43.15 36.32
C GLU A 460 0.08 -42.23 35.95
N ILE A 461 -0.05 -41.47 34.86
CA ILE A 461 0.93 -40.44 34.46
C ILE A 461 1.12 -39.39 35.58
N ARG A 462 0.03 -38.94 36.23
CA ARG A 462 0.11 -37.94 37.32
C ARG A 462 0.79 -38.50 38.59
N ASN A 463 0.63 -39.79 38.86
CA ASN A 463 1.30 -40.45 39.98
C ASN A 463 2.80 -40.61 39.70
N LEU A 464 3.18 -41.14 38.53
CA LEU A 464 4.58 -41.26 38.10
C LEU A 464 5.34 -39.91 38.18
N VAL A 465 4.71 -38.82 37.72
CA VAL A 465 5.30 -37.47 37.78
C VAL A 465 5.41 -36.94 39.22
N SER A 466 4.52 -37.37 40.12
CA SER A 466 4.55 -37.00 41.54
C SER A 466 5.66 -37.75 42.29
N ASP A 467 5.85 -39.05 42.04
CA ASP A 467 6.89 -39.87 42.67
C ASP A 467 8.29 -39.33 42.31
N ILE A 468 8.53 -39.00 41.03
CA ILE A 468 9.76 -38.36 40.53
C ILE A 468 10.04 -37.00 41.21
N SER A 469 8.98 -36.27 41.58
CA SER A 469 9.11 -34.98 42.27
C SER A 469 9.44 -35.13 43.77
N SER A 470 9.14 -36.30 44.35
CA SER A 470 9.29 -36.58 45.78
C SER A 470 10.72 -36.98 46.21
N GLU A 471 11.48 -37.67 45.36
CA GLU A 471 12.84 -38.17 45.67
C GLU A 471 13.94 -37.09 45.62
N LYS A 472 13.69 -35.92 46.20
CA LYS A 472 14.65 -34.79 46.25
C LYS A 472 15.81 -34.97 47.24
N SER A 473 16.05 -36.20 47.72
CA SER A 473 17.03 -36.50 48.75
C SER A 473 17.68 -37.90 48.62
N HIS A 474 18.43 -38.14 47.55
CA HIS A 474 19.76 -38.79 47.61
C HIS A 474 20.50 -38.62 46.27
N LYS A 475 21.85 -38.60 46.28
CA LYS A 475 22.68 -38.40 45.08
C LYS A 475 23.15 -39.72 44.46
N THR A 476 23.23 -39.73 43.13
CA THR A 476 24.05 -40.64 42.30
C THR A 476 23.54 -42.06 42.09
N LYS A 477 22.42 -42.22 41.37
CA LYS A 477 22.09 -43.31 40.41
C LYS A 477 20.66 -43.11 39.88
N ASN A 478 20.45 -42.37 38.77
CA ASN A 478 19.10 -42.25 38.19
C ASN A 478 19.01 -41.76 36.71
N LYS A 479 20.09 -41.83 35.91
CA LYS A 479 20.01 -41.37 34.50
C LYS A 479 19.28 -42.37 33.59
N GLU A 480 19.67 -43.64 33.65
CA GLU A 480 19.04 -44.75 32.91
C GLU A 480 17.56 -44.89 33.29
N VAL A 481 17.20 -44.70 34.56
CA VAL A 481 15.82 -44.76 35.04
C VAL A 481 14.97 -43.60 34.50
N GLN A 482 15.53 -42.39 34.43
CA GLN A 482 14.82 -41.26 33.79
C GLN A 482 14.62 -41.47 32.29
N GLU A 483 15.59 -42.07 31.60
CA GLU A 483 15.49 -42.37 30.16
C GLU A 483 14.42 -43.45 29.90
N ILE A 484 14.38 -44.53 30.70
CA ILE A 484 13.33 -45.57 30.62
C ILE A 484 11.93 -45.00 30.89
N ILE A 485 11.78 -44.10 31.85
CA ILE A 485 10.48 -43.46 32.14
C ILE A 485 10.05 -42.53 30.99
N LEU A 486 10.99 -41.83 30.35
CA LEU A 486 10.70 -41.01 29.17
C LEU A 486 10.24 -41.85 27.97
N GLU A 487 10.93 -42.95 27.66
CA GLU A 487 10.52 -43.87 26.58
C GLU A 487 9.11 -44.43 26.80
N GLU A 488 8.76 -44.82 28.03
CA GLU A 488 7.43 -45.37 28.35
C GLU A 488 6.34 -44.28 28.29
N ILE A 489 6.64 -43.03 28.65
CA ILE A 489 5.72 -41.88 28.47
C ILE A 489 5.49 -41.59 26.98
N GLU A 490 6.54 -41.58 26.15
CA GLU A 490 6.39 -41.38 24.70
C GLU A 490 5.59 -42.51 24.04
N LYS A 491 5.80 -43.76 24.48
CA LYS A 491 5.04 -44.95 24.05
C LYS A 491 3.56 -44.85 24.42
N LEU A 492 3.22 -44.49 25.66
CA LEU A 492 1.83 -44.30 26.10
C LEU A 492 1.15 -43.12 25.36
N ALA A 493 1.89 -42.05 25.09
CA ALA A 493 1.40 -40.93 24.27
C ALA A 493 1.13 -41.36 22.82
N ALA A 494 1.98 -42.20 22.23
CA ALA A 494 1.78 -42.75 20.89
C ALA A 494 0.56 -43.69 20.80
N GLU A 495 0.32 -44.53 21.80
CA GLU A 495 -0.89 -45.37 21.86
C GLU A 495 -2.17 -44.52 21.98
N ALA A 496 -2.18 -43.51 22.86
CA ALA A 496 -3.31 -42.58 22.99
C ALA A 496 -3.59 -41.83 21.66
N TYR A 497 -2.55 -41.39 20.96
CA TYR A 497 -2.66 -40.73 19.65
C TYR A 497 -3.16 -41.68 18.55
N SER A 498 -2.77 -42.95 18.60
CA SER A 498 -3.25 -44.00 17.68
C SER A 498 -4.73 -44.29 17.87
N ILE A 499 -5.18 -44.44 19.13
CA ILE A 499 -6.59 -44.65 19.47
C ILE A 499 -7.45 -43.49 18.92
N PHE A 500 -7.06 -42.24 19.18
CA PHE A 500 -7.79 -41.04 18.73
C PHE A 500 -7.91 -40.93 17.20
N ARG A 501 -7.00 -41.56 16.45
CA ARG A 501 -7.00 -41.56 14.97
C ARG A 501 -7.75 -42.75 14.36
N SER A 502 -8.05 -43.78 15.16
CA SER A 502 -8.69 -45.02 14.69
C SER A 502 -10.22 -44.89 14.52
N SER A 503 -10.87 -44.01 15.28
CA SER A 503 -12.33 -43.86 15.31
C SER A 503 -12.88 -43.01 14.17
N THR A 504 -12.73 -43.48 12.93
CA THR A 504 -13.42 -42.95 11.75
C THR A 504 -14.43 -43.98 11.23
N PRO A 505 -15.75 -43.75 11.31
CA PRO A 505 -16.74 -44.75 10.89
C PRO A 505 -16.74 -44.95 9.37
N THR A 506 -16.45 -46.17 8.93
CA THR A 506 -16.69 -46.61 7.54
C THR A 506 -18.08 -47.22 7.44
N PHE A 507 -18.94 -46.65 6.61
CA PHE A 507 -20.19 -47.26 6.17
C PHE A 507 -20.33 -47.10 4.64
N LEU A 508 -20.91 -48.11 4.00
CA LEU A 508 -21.07 -48.22 2.56
C LEU A 508 -22.48 -48.72 2.25
N GLU A 509 -23.13 -48.11 1.25
CA GLU A 509 -24.40 -48.53 0.62
C GLU A 509 -25.65 -48.56 1.54
N GLU A 510 -26.89 -48.43 1.04
CA GLU A 510 -27.37 -48.34 -0.35
C GLU A 510 -28.49 -47.25 -0.48
N ALA A 511 -29.07 -47.07 -1.67
CA ALA A 511 -29.90 -45.90 -2.01
C ALA A 511 -31.41 -46.02 -1.67
N ILE A 512 -32.11 -44.87 -1.54
CA ILE A 512 -33.45 -44.59 -2.12
C ILE A 512 -33.89 -43.10 -1.93
N SER A 513 -34.47 -42.54 -3.00
CA SER A 513 -35.30 -41.31 -3.16
C SER A 513 -35.06 -40.04 -2.32
N ASP A 514 -34.69 -38.96 -3.03
CA ASP A 514 -35.26 -37.60 -2.98
C ASP A 514 -35.91 -37.09 -1.67
N ALA A 515 -35.12 -36.40 -0.86
CA ALA A 515 -35.56 -35.31 0.00
C ALA A 515 -34.48 -34.20 -0.01
N GLU A 516 -34.89 -32.93 0.01
CA GLU A 516 -33.93 -31.81 0.00
C GLU A 516 -33.11 -31.79 1.30
N THR A 517 -31.87 -32.27 1.24
CA THR A 517 -30.96 -32.27 2.39
C THR A 517 -30.60 -30.84 2.77
N LEU A 518 -31.21 -30.35 3.85
CA LEU A 518 -30.73 -29.18 4.58
C LEU A 518 -29.25 -29.39 4.91
N LYS A 519 -28.37 -28.62 4.26
CA LYS A 519 -26.94 -28.69 4.52
C LYS A 519 -26.67 -28.33 5.99
N PRO A 520 -25.74 -29.04 6.67
CA PRO A 520 -25.31 -28.59 7.99
C PRO A 520 -24.79 -27.14 7.88
N PRO A 521 -25.06 -26.28 8.88
CA PRO A 521 -24.64 -24.88 8.83
C PRO A 521 -23.12 -24.78 8.68
N LEU A 522 -22.65 -23.85 7.84
CA LEU A 522 -21.21 -23.66 7.63
C LEU A 522 -20.55 -23.32 8.97
N LYS A 523 -19.56 -24.13 9.36
CA LYS A 523 -18.80 -23.93 10.59
C LYS A 523 -17.86 -22.73 10.42
N ILE A 524 -18.37 -21.54 10.71
CA ILE A 524 -17.58 -20.32 10.81
C ILE A 524 -16.47 -20.52 11.84
N CYS A 525 -15.27 -20.05 11.51
CA CYS A 525 -14.12 -20.11 12.41
C CYS A 525 -13.17 -18.94 12.09
N SER A 526 -12.72 -18.23 13.12
CA SER A 526 -11.99 -16.96 13.00
C SER A 526 -10.80 -17.03 12.02
N GLY A 527 -10.03 -18.11 11.98
CA GLY A 527 -8.90 -18.22 11.04
C GLY A 527 -9.26 -18.51 9.58
N THR A 528 -10.55 -18.47 9.20
CA THR A 528 -11.03 -18.87 7.86
C THR A 528 -12.38 -18.28 7.43
N GLY A 529 -13.17 -17.66 8.32
CA GLY A 529 -14.55 -17.26 8.01
C GLY A 529 -15.42 -18.47 7.66
N SER A 530 -16.15 -18.38 6.55
CA SER A 530 -16.91 -19.47 5.92
C SER A 530 -16.04 -20.41 5.06
N GLY A 531 -14.87 -19.94 4.64
CA GLY A 531 -13.97 -20.55 3.68
C GLY A 531 -14.14 -20.06 2.23
N TYR A 532 -15.11 -19.19 1.95
CA TYR A 532 -15.37 -18.58 0.63
C TYR A 532 -14.81 -17.16 0.50
N GLU A 533 -14.13 -16.66 1.53
CA GLU A 533 -13.76 -15.26 1.67
C GLU A 533 -12.84 -14.76 0.55
N ILE A 534 -13.11 -13.52 0.12
CA ILE A 534 -12.25 -12.70 -0.72
C ILE A 534 -12.12 -11.34 -0.02
N LEU A 535 -10.89 -10.97 0.33
CA LEU A 535 -10.56 -9.77 1.09
C LEU A 535 -10.17 -8.63 0.14
N CYS A 536 -10.70 -7.44 0.36
CA CYS A 536 -10.17 -6.19 -0.18
C CYS A 536 -9.41 -5.46 0.94
N GLN A 537 -8.16 -5.09 0.69
CA GLN A 537 -7.54 -4.05 1.50
C GLN A 537 -8.21 -2.72 1.14
N GLY A 538 -8.82 -2.05 2.11
CA GLY A 538 -9.65 -0.86 1.90
C GLY A 538 -8.88 0.47 1.87
N PHE A 539 -7.56 0.42 1.72
CA PHE A 539 -6.66 1.58 1.83
C PHE A 539 -5.31 1.29 1.17
N ASN A 540 -4.56 2.35 0.92
CA ASN A 540 -3.15 2.33 0.52
C ASN A 540 -2.33 3.19 1.51
N TRP A 541 -1.01 3.33 1.32
CA TRP A 541 -0.19 4.12 2.25
C TRP A 541 -0.55 5.62 2.26
N GLU A 542 -1.05 6.14 1.14
CA GLU A 542 -1.42 7.55 0.97
C GLU A 542 -2.82 7.90 1.49
N SER A 543 -3.69 6.92 1.76
CA SER A 543 -5.10 7.10 2.13
C SER A 543 -5.33 8.05 3.30
N HIS A 544 -4.37 8.20 4.21
CA HIS A 544 -4.43 9.12 5.34
C HIS A 544 -4.45 10.61 4.92
N LYS A 545 -4.00 10.93 3.69
CA LYS A 545 -3.86 12.31 3.17
C LYS A 545 -5.20 12.90 2.71
N SER A 546 -6.21 12.05 2.52
CA SER A 546 -7.60 12.45 2.27
C SER A 546 -8.19 13.29 3.43
N GLY A 547 -7.88 12.92 4.68
CA GLY A 547 -8.53 13.49 5.86
C GLY A 547 -10.01 13.08 6.04
N ARG A 548 -10.57 12.30 5.10
CA ARG A 548 -11.98 11.86 5.10
C ARG A 548 -12.17 10.47 4.45
N TRP A 549 -11.14 9.63 4.50
CA TRP A 549 -11.06 8.34 3.81
C TRP A 549 -12.26 7.42 4.05
N TYR A 550 -12.78 7.37 5.29
CA TYR A 550 -13.97 6.56 5.61
C TYR A 550 -15.19 6.96 4.76
N MET A 551 -15.34 8.24 4.42
CA MET A 551 -16.44 8.72 3.58
C MET A 551 -16.22 8.44 2.09
N GLU A 552 -14.98 8.52 1.60
CA GLU A 552 -14.64 8.11 0.22
C GLU A 552 -14.89 6.62 0.01
N LEU A 553 -14.46 5.79 0.97
CA LEU A 553 -14.64 4.35 0.95
C LEU A 553 -16.12 3.96 1.15
N THR A 554 -16.90 4.75 1.89
CA THR A 554 -18.37 4.62 1.98
C THR A 554 -19.04 4.77 0.62
N GLU A 555 -18.59 5.72 -0.23
CA GLU A 555 -19.14 5.86 -1.59
C GLU A 555 -18.80 4.65 -2.50
N ARG A 556 -17.81 3.82 -2.13
CA ARG A 556 -17.38 2.61 -2.85
C ARG A 556 -18.00 1.30 -2.37
N ALA A 557 -18.78 1.31 -1.28
CA ALA A 557 -19.29 0.07 -0.67
C ALA A 557 -20.08 -0.82 -1.66
N SER A 558 -21.04 -0.23 -2.39
CA SER A 558 -21.82 -0.95 -3.39
C SER A 558 -20.99 -1.44 -4.59
N GLU A 559 -19.93 -0.72 -4.95
CA GLU A 559 -19.02 -1.10 -6.03
C GLU A 559 -18.23 -2.35 -5.64
N LEU A 560 -17.60 -2.34 -4.45
CA LEU A 560 -16.85 -3.48 -3.92
C LEU A 560 -17.73 -4.71 -3.69
N SER A 561 -18.97 -4.53 -3.23
CA SER A 561 -19.96 -5.62 -3.14
C SER A 561 -20.31 -6.19 -4.52
N SER A 562 -20.54 -5.34 -5.53
CA SER A 562 -20.82 -5.78 -6.90
C SER A 562 -19.63 -6.46 -7.60
N LEU A 563 -18.40 -6.16 -7.17
CA LEU A 563 -17.17 -6.82 -7.61
C LEU A 563 -16.96 -8.20 -6.93
N GLY A 564 -17.81 -8.57 -5.95
CA GLY A 564 -17.77 -9.88 -5.29
C GLY A 564 -16.85 -9.96 -4.08
N PHE A 565 -16.42 -8.85 -3.48
CA PHE A 565 -15.70 -8.89 -2.20
C PHE A 565 -16.64 -9.31 -1.06
N THR A 566 -16.09 -10.05 -0.09
CA THR A 566 -16.82 -10.50 1.11
C THR A 566 -16.26 -9.90 2.39
N ILE A 567 -14.98 -9.53 2.39
CA ILE A 567 -14.28 -8.89 3.51
C ILE A 567 -13.63 -7.58 3.05
N LEU A 568 -13.71 -6.56 3.88
CA LEU A 568 -12.94 -5.32 3.79
C LEU A 568 -12.01 -5.22 5.00
N TRP A 569 -10.73 -4.92 4.77
CA TRP A 569 -9.77 -4.56 5.81
C TRP A 569 -9.63 -3.03 5.85
N LEU A 570 -10.05 -2.39 6.95
CA LEU A 570 -9.88 -0.96 7.18
C LEU A 570 -8.51 -0.67 7.84
N PRO A 571 -7.91 0.52 7.61
CA PRO A 571 -6.65 0.92 8.26
C PRO A 571 -6.83 1.11 9.79
N PRO A 572 -5.73 1.26 10.56
CA PRO A 572 -5.81 1.43 12.00
C PRO A 572 -6.71 2.61 12.39
N PRO A 573 -7.73 2.41 13.24
CA PRO A 573 -8.71 3.45 13.54
C PRO A 573 -8.25 4.48 14.59
N THR A 574 -7.11 4.25 15.23
CA THR A 574 -6.66 4.92 16.45
C THR A 574 -5.95 6.25 16.20
N GLU A 575 -6.04 7.21 17.13
CA GLU A 575 -5.14 8.37 17.19
C GLU A 575 -3.68 7.91 17.34
N SER A 576 -2.82 8.40 16.45
CA SER A 576 -1.48 7.88 16.22
C SER A 576 -0.49 9.00 15.94
N VAL A 577 0.76 8.80 16.36
CA VAL A 577 1.87 9.73 16.11
C VAL A 577 2.27 9.74 14.63
N SER A 578 2.28 8.57 13.99
CA SER A 578 2.34 8.45 12.53
C SER A 578 0.94 8.66 11.95
N PRO A 579 0.77 9.46 10.89
CA PRO A 579 -0.55 9.74 10.34
C PRO A 579 -1.22 8.51 9.69
N GLU A 580 -0.46 7.46 9.40
CA GLU A 580 -0.93 6.17 8.84
C GLU A 580 -1.47 5.19 9.90
N GLY A 581 -1.44 5.57 11.19
CA GLY A 581 -2.06 4.79 12.28
C GLY A 581 -1.13 3.80 13.00
N TYR A 582 0.02 3.45 12.40
CA TYR A 582 1.00 2.47 12.93
C TYR A 582 1.92 2.99 14.04
N MET A 583 1.52 4.00 14.80
CA MET A 583 2.18 4.43 16.04
C MET A 583 1.10 4.88 17.06
N PRO A 584 0.15 4.00 17.40
CA PRO A 584 -1.09 4.34 18.12
C PRO A 584 -0.79 4.86 19.53
N LYS A 585 -1.63 5.77 20.03
CA LYS A 585 -1.37 6.50 21.28
C LYS A 585 -2.49 6.36 22.31
N ASP A 586 -3.68 6.91 22.08
CA ASP A 586 -4.87 6.59 22.88
C ASP A 586 -5.78 5.63 22.13
N LEU A 587 -5.79 4.37 22.56
CA LEU A 587 -6.56 3.29 21.91
C LEU A 587 -8.07 3.58 21.85
N TYR A 588 -8.62 4.35 22.80
CA TYR A 588 -10.04 4.70 22.83
C TYR A 588 -10.39 5.97 22.05
N ASN A 589 -9.41 6.71 21.51
CA ASN A 589 -9.63 7.86 20.64
C ASN A 589 -9.55 7.41 19.17
N LEU A 590 -10.70 7.26 18.51
CA LEU A 590 -10.78 6.78 17.12
C LEU A 590 -10.91 7.90 16.08
N ASN A 591 -10.50 9.11 16.44
CA ASN A 591 -10.46 10.26 15.53
C ASN A 591 -9.08 10.32 14.87
N SER A 592 -8.91 9.47 13.85
CA SER A 592 -7.66 9.27 13.11
C SER A 592 -7.53 10.25 11.94
N ARG A 593 -6.50 10.08 11.10
CA ARG A 593 -6.37 10.80 9.82
C ARG A 593 -7.32 10.29 8.73
N TYR A 594 -7.97 9.15 8.95
CA TYR A 594 -8.91 8.54 8.00
C TYR A 594 -10.35 9.05 8.18
N GLY A 595 -10.68 9.68 9.31
CA GLY A 595 -11.98 10.31 9.59
C GLY A 595 -12.33 10.29 11.08
N SER A 596 -13.53 10.75 11.43
CA SER A 596 -14.03 10.73 12.81
C SER A 596 -14.53 9.35 13.26
N THR A 597 -14.77 9.20 14.57
CA THR A 597 -15.38 8.00 15.16
C THR A 597 -16.77 7.70 14.57
N GLU A 598 -17.54 8.73 14.22
CA GLU A 598 -18.87 8.64 13.60
C GLU A 598 -18.78 8.25 12.13
N GLU A 599 -17.79 8.79 11.39
CA GLU A 599 -17.51 8.39 10.01
C GLU A 599 -17.04 6.92 9.94
N LEU A 600 -16.26 6.47 10.93
CA LEU A 600 -15.85 5.07 11.08
C LEU A 600 -17.06 4.14 11.34
N LYS A 601 -17.93 4.48 12.31
CA LYS A 601 -19.20 3.77 12.55
C LYS A 601 -20.10 3.75 11.31
N LEU A 602 -20.11 4.83 10.51
CA LEU A 602 -20.89 4.93 9.28
C LEU A 602 -20.34 4.04 8.16
N VAL A 603 -19.03 4.03 7.91
CA VAL A 603 -18.45 3.19 6.85
C VAL A 603 -18.66 1.71 7.13
N VAL A 604 -18.41 1.24 8.36
CA VAL A 604 -18.65 -0.17 8.75
C VAL A 604 -20.11 -0.56 8.50
N LYS A 605 -21.06 0.27 8.97
CA LYS A 605 -22.49 0.07 8.75
C LYS A 605 -22.89 0.04 7.27
N CYS A 606 -22.27 0.86 6.42
CA CYS A 606 -22.53 0.86 4.99
C CYS A 606 -21.98 -0.39 4.28
N PHE A 607 -20.84 -0.94 4.72
CA PHE A 607 -20.35 -2.22 4.20
C PHE A 607 -21.21 -3.40 4.66
N HIS A 608 -21.69 -3.40 5.91
CA HIS A 608 -22.67 -4.39 6.39
C HIS A 608 -23.97 -4.38 5.57
N GLN A 609 -24.47 -3.20 5.19
CA GLN A 609 -25.69 -3.05 4.37
C GLN A 609 -25.56 -3.66 2.97
N VAL A 610 -24.34 -3.83 2.45
CA VAL A 610 -24.07 -4.48 1.16
C VAL A 610 -23.47 -5.89 1.32
N GLY A 611 -23.57 -6.47 2.51
CA GLY A 611 -23.18 -7.86 2.80
C GLY A 611 -21.68 -8.09 3.05
N ILE A 612 -20.86 -7.04 3.08
CA ILE A 612 -19.42 -7.15 3.32
C ILE A 612 -19.13 -7.11 4.82
N LYS A 613 -18.25 -8.02 5.26
CA LYS A 613 -17.70 -8.09 6.62
C LYS A 613 -16.49 -7.19 6.77
N VAL A 614 -16.31 -6.53 7.91
CA VAL A 614 -15.27 -5.50 8.08
C VAL A 614 -14.28 -5.87 9.19
N LEU A 615 -12.99 -5.85 8.85
CA LEU A 615 -11.88 -6.04 9.78
C LEU A 615 -11.29 -4.70 10.19
N GLY A 616 -10.99 -4.56 11.49
CA GLY A 616 -10.14 -3.50 12.00
C GLY A 616 -8.68 -3.92 11.96
N ASP A 617 -7.81 -3.01 11.54
CA ASP A 617 -6.37 -3.16 11.80
C ASP A 617 -6.08 -2.84 13.26
N VAL A 618 -5.43 -3.76 13.98
CA VAL A 618 -5.13 -3.59 15.41
C VAL A 618 -3.64 -3.72 15.66
N VAL A 619 -3.03 -2.56 15.94
CA VAL A 619 -1.62 -2.40 16.27
C VAL A 619 -1.45 -2.63 17.76
N LEU A 620 -1.03 -3.86 18.11
CA LEU A 620 -0.98 -4.36 19.49
C LEU A 620 0.43 -4.37 20.09
N ASN A 621 1.45 -4.63 19.29
CA ASN A 621 2.82 -4.86 19.75
C ASN A 621 3.46 -3.67 20.47
N HIS A 622 3.20 -2.46 19.96
CA HIS A 622 3.87 -1.24 20.40
C HIS A 622 2.86 -0.09 20.51
N ARG A 623 3.10 0.85 21.41
CA ARG A 623 2.18 1.98 21.65
C ARG A 623 2.95 3.22 22.09
N CYS A 624 2.58 4.37 21.56
CA CYS A 624 3.14 5.66 21.94
C CYS A 624 2.66 6.11 23.33
N ALA A 625 3.60 6.47 24.18
CA ALA A 625 3.32 7.11 25.46
C ALA A 625 2.73 8.52 25.28
N HIS A 626 2.02 8.99 26.30
CA HIS A 626 1.47 10.36 26.33
C HIS A 626 2.43 11.36 26.97
N TYR A 627 3.25 10.91 27.91
CA TYR A 627 4.12 11.76 28.71
C TYR A 627 5.50 11.13 28.90
N GLN A 628 6.49 11.97 29.13
CA GLN A 628 7.81 11.55 29.60
C GLN A 628 7.79 11.29 31.11
N ASN A 629 8.55 10.30 31.56
CA ASN A 629 8.84 10.10 32.97
C ASN A 629 9.91 11.09 33.48
N LYS A 630 10.28 10.99 34.76
CA LYS A 630 11.26 11.88 35.41
C LYS A 630 12.67 11.87 34.79
N SER A 631 12.98 10.85 33.98
CA SER A 631 14.25 10.70 33.25
C SER A 631 14.15 11.17 31.78
N GLY A 632 13.02 11.73 31.36
CA GLY A 632 12.78 12.15 29.97
C GLY A 632 12.33 11.05 29.02
N VAL A 633 12.01 9.84 29.52
CA VAL A 633 11.69 8.68 28.68
C VAL A 633 10.18 8.57 28.45
N TRP A 634 9.77 8.40 27.20
CA TRP A 634 8.38 8.26 26.78
C TRP A 634 7.80 6.88 27.13
N ASN A 635 7.46 6.66 28.40
CA ASN A 635 6.87 5.40 28.87
C ASN A 635 5.67 5.55 29.84
N ILE A 636 5.06 6.74 29.91
CA ILE A 636 3.85 6.99 30.70
C ILE A 636 2.65 7.22 29.76
N PHE A 637 1.62 6.39 29.87
CA PHE A 637 0.47 6.37 28.96
C PHE A 637 -0.73 7.12 29.54
N GLY A 638 -1.61 7.58 28.65
CA GLY A 638 -2.88 8.22 28.99
C GLY A 638 -4.06 7.58 28.26
N GLY A 639 -5.14 8.33 28.16
CA GLY A 639 -6.44 7.80 27.75
C GLY A 639 -7.06 6.91 28.83
N LYS A 640 -7.99 6.04 28.43
CA LYS A 640 -8.59 5.04 29.35
C LYS A 640 -7.56 4.00 29.81
N LEU A 641 -6.58 3.68 28.96
CA LEU A 641 -5.49 2.72 29.26
C LEU A 641 -4.25 3.47 29.75
N ASN A 642 -4.33 4.03 30.96
CA ASN A 642 -3.35 4.90 31.59
C ASN A 642 -2.17 4.15 32.24
N TRP A 643 -1.56 3.25 31.47
CA TRP A 643 -0.42 2.44 31.89
C TRP A 643 0.83 3.25 32.26
N ASP A 644 1.76 2.60 32.96
CA ASP A 644 3.11 3.07 33.21
C ASP A 644 4.16 2.12 32.64
N ASP A 645 5.43 2.33 33.00
CA ASP A 645 6.58 1.54 32.56
C ASP A 645 6.47 0.03 32.84
N ARG A 646 5.58 -0.45 33.72
CA ARG A 646 5.31 -1.89 33.91
C ARG A 646 4.63 -2.55 32.71
N ALA A 647 3.99 -1.78 31.83
CA ALA A 647 3.40 -2.27 30.58
C ALA A 647 4.39 -2.32 29.41
N VAL A 648 5.63 -1.85 29.61
CA VAL A 648 6.70 -1.81 28.59
C VAL A 648 7.72 -2.90 28.90
N VAL A 649 8.20 -3.59 27.85
CA VAL A 649 9.18 -4.68 27.99
C VAL A 649 10.49 -4.21 28.64
N GLY A 650 11.03 -5.05 29.53
CA GLY A 650 12.19 -4.73 30.37
C GLY A 650 13.55 -4.80 29.67
N ASP A 651 13.59 -5.15 28.38
CA ASP A 651 14.82 -5.29 27.58
C ASP A 651 14.90 -4.38 26.35
N ASP A 652 13.99 -3.40 26.20
CA ASP A 652 14.20 -2.26 25.32
C ASP A 652 14.85 -1.07 26.09
N PRO A 653 16.15 -0.79 25.89
CA PRO A 653 16.86 0.25 26.66
C PRO A 653 16.42 1.67 26.31
N HIS A 654 15.74 1.89 25.18
CA HIS A 654 15.29 3.23 24.77
C HIS A 654 14.06 3.68 25.57
N PHE A 655 13.17 2.74 25.88
CA PHE A 655 11.91 3.01 26.58
C PHE A 655 11.91 2.59 28.06
N GLN A 656 12.97 1.93 28.52
CA GLN A 656 13.27 1.67 29.95
C GLN A 656 12.08 1.07 30.70
N GLY A 657 11.51 0.00 30.14
CA GLY A 657 10.38 -0.71 30.74
C GLY A 657 10.74 -1.43 32.05
N ARG A 658 9.71 -1.76 32.81
CA ARG A 658 9.77 -2.59 34.03
C ARG A 658 8.88 -3.84 33.96
N GLY A 659 8.34 -4.14 32.78
CA GLY A 659 7.73 -5.44 32.48
C GLY A 659 8.78 -6.55 32.35
N ASN A 660 8.32 -7.72 31.96
CA ASN A 660 9.15 -8.83 31.54
C ASN A 660 9.84 -8.54 30.20
N LYS A 661 10.71 -9.45 29.77
CA LYS A 661 11.36 -9.41 28.46
C LYS A 661 10.37 -9.52 27.31
N SER A 662 10.75 -9.01 26.13
CA SER A 662 9.95 -9.20 24.91
C SER A 662 9.72 -10.69 24.61
N SER A 663 8.61 -10.98 23.94
CA SER A 663 8.22 -12.35 23.53
C SER A 663 8.33 -12.56 22.01
N GLY A 664 9.09 -11.68 21.36
CA GLY A 664 9.30 -11.53 19.93
C GLY A 664 10.13 -10.27 19.67
N ASP A 665 10.14 -9.80 18.42
CA ASP A 665 10.95 -8.66 17.99
C ASP A 665 10.48 -7.29 18.53
N ASN A 666 11.44 -6.41 18.84
CA ASN A 666 11.15 -5.04 19.27
C ASN A 666 11.05 -4.08 18.07
N PHE A 667 9.94 -3.34 17.99
CA PHE A 667 9.77 -2.20 17.09
C PHE A 667 10.44 -0.96 17.71
N HIS A 668 11.60 -0.55 17.20
CA HIS A 668 12.46 0.43 17.89
C HIS A 668 11.94 1.88 17.94
N ALA A 669 10.87 2.22 17.21
CA ALA A 669 10.36 3.60 17.16
C ALA A 669 9.27 3.93 18.20
N ALA A 670 8.75 2.94 18.94
CA ALA A 670 7.76 3.14 20.01
C ALA A 670 7.90 2.11 21.13
N PRO A 671 7.45 2.40 22.37
CA PRO A 671 7.43 1.44 23.47
C PRO A 671 6.78 0.10 23.11
N ASN A 672 7.55 -0.98 23.19
CA ASN A 672 7.10 -2.35 22.98
C ASN A 672 6.37 -2.87 24.23
N ILE A 673 5.20 -3.47 24.05
CA ILE A 673 4.23 -3.76 25.11
C ILE A 673 4.43 -5.16 25.69
N ASP A 674 4.46 -5.26 27.01
CA ASP A 674 4.58 -6.54 27.72
C ASP A 674 3.22 -7.26 27.83
N HIS A 675 2.88 -7.98 26.76
CA HIS A 675 1.70 -8.85 26.70
C HIS A 675 1.73 -10.00 27.73
N SER A 676 2.84 -10.25 28.45
CA SER A 676 2.84 -11.23 29.55
C SER A 676 2.14 -10.72 30.82
N GLN A 677 1.99 -9.40 30.98
CA GLN A 677 1.21 -8.81 32.07
C GLN A 677 -0.28 -9.13 31.93
N GLU A 678 -0.91 -9.61 33.00
CA GLU A 678 -2.34 -9.93 32.96
C GLU A 678 -3.22 -8.67 32.77
N PHE A 679 -2.85 -7.55 33.40
CA PHE A 679 -3.61 -6.30 33.25
C PHE A 679 -3.58 -5.79 31.80
N VAL A 680 -2.42 -5.81 31.13
CA VAL A 680 -2.29 -5.48 29.70
C VAL A 680 -3.19 -6.37 28.84
N ARG A 681 -3.24 -7.69 29.11
CA ARG A 681 -4.15 -8.58 28.36
C ARG A 681 -5.62 -8.32 28.65
N ASN A 682 -5.99 -8.02 29.90
CA ASN A 682 -7.37 -7.73 30.27
C ASN A 682 -7.87 -6.42 29.63
N ASP A 683 -7.07 -5.36 29.70
CA ASP A 683 -7.33 -4.06 29.10
C ASP A 683 -7.45 -4.12 27.56
N LEU A 684 -6.57 -4.89 26.90
CA LEU A 684 -6.64 -5.11 25.45
C LEU A 684 -7.83 -5.99 25.04
N LYS A 685 -8.21 -7.00 25.83
CA LYS A 685 -9.45 -7.77 25.59
C LYS A 685 -10.68 -6.87 25.69
N GLU A 686 -10.75 -6.00 26.71
CA GLU A 686 -11.86 -5.05 26.85
C GLU A 686 -11.92 -4.08 25.66
N TRP A 687 -10.79 -3.50 25.25
CA TRP A 687 -10.73 -2.59 24.10
C TRP A 687 -11.15 -3.26 22.78
N LEU A 688 -10.68 -4.48 22.52
CA LEU A 688 -11.07 -5.22 21.31
C LEU A 688 -12.55 -5.62 21.33
N CYS A 689 -13.13 -6.00 22.48
CA CYS A 689 -14.57 -6.24 22.60
C CYS A 689 -15.37 -4.95 22.36
N TRP A 690 -14.96 -3.83 22.98
CA TRP A 690 -15.54 -2.51 22.77
C TRP A 690 -15.50 -2.08 21.29
N LEU A 691 -14.41 -2.34 20.57
CA LEU A 691 -14.33 -2.10 19.13
C LEU A 691 -15.36 -2.94 18.32
N ARG A 692 -15.67 -4.17 18.73
CA ARG A 692 -16.73 -4.96 18.07
C ARG A 692 -18.13 -4.42 18.39
N GLU A 693 -18.38 -4.07 19.65
CA GLU A 693 -19.68 -3.64 20.14
C GLU A 693 -20.06 -2.23 19.66
N GLU A 694 -19.14 -1.26 19.76
CA GLU A 694 -19.41 0.14 19.40
C GLU A 694 -19.17 0.45 17.92
N ILE A 695 -18.15 -0.14 17.29
CA ILE A 695 -17.82 0.17 15.88
C ILE A 695 -18.43 -0.86 14.91
N GLY A 696 -18.75 -2.07 15.39
CA GLY A 696 -19.34 -3.13 14.56
C GLY A 696 -18.29 -3.97 13.83
N TYR A 697 -17.02 -3.95 14.23
CA TYR A 697 -15.99 -4.77 13.59
C TYR A 697 -16.31 -6.28 13.67
N ASP A 698 -16.32 -6.94 12.53
CA ASP A 698 -16.53 -8.39 12.45
C ASP A 698 -15.26 -9.16 12.84
N GLY A 699 -14.08 -8.55 12.70
CA GLY A 699 -12.81 -9.19 13.01
C GLY A 699 -11.58 -8.32 12.80
N TRP A 700 -10.42 -8.95 12.66
CA TRP A 700 -9.11 -8.29 12.83
C TRP A 700 -8.10 -8.60 11.73
N ARG A 701 -7.33 -7.58 11.30
CA ARG A 701 -5.94 -7.77 10.87
C ARG A 701 -5.07 -7.42 12.06
N LEU A 702 -4.17 -8.32 12.43
CA LEU A 702 -3.25 -8.16 13.55
C LEU A 702 -1.89 -7.74 12.97
N ASP A 703 -1.43 -6.56 13.36
CA ASP A 703 -0.16 -5.95 12.93
C ASP A 703 1.06 -6.60 13.59
N PHE A 704 2.17 -6.70 12.86
CA PHE A 704 3.51 -7.03 13.37
C PHE A 704 3.55 -8.20 14.37
N VAL A 705 2.85 -9.30 14.07
CA VAL A 705 2.61 -10.40 15.04
C VAL A 705 3.84 -11.28 15.32
N ARG A 706 4.99 -10.96 14.73
CA ARG A 706 6.32 -11.50 15.08
C ARG A 706 6.90 -10.82 16.34
N GLY A 707 6.37 -9.67 16.75
CA GLY A 707 6.83 -8.92 17.92
C GLY A 707 6.41 -9.50 19.28
N PHE A 708 5.35 -10.31 19.31
CA PHE A 708 4.82 -10.91 20.54
C PHE A 708 4.27 -12.33 20.32
N TRP A 709 4.26 -13.14 21.38
CA TRP A 709 3.88 -14.55 21.30
C TRP A 709 2.40 -14.75 20.89
N GLY A 710 2.18 -15.57 19.85
CA GLY A 710 0.85 -15.88 19.30
C GLY A 710 -0.14 -16.53 20.27
N GLY A 711 0.33 -17.06 21.40
CA GLY A 711 -0.57 -17.51 22.48
C GLY A 711 -1.32 -16.37 23.19
N TYR A 712 -0.82 -15.14 23.14
CA TYR A 712 -1.60 -13.97 23.57
C TYR A 712 -2.67 -13.59 22.55
N VAL A 713 -2.40 -13.80 21.25
CA VAL A 713 -3.41 -13.66 20.18
C VAL A 713 -4.55 -14.66 20.37
N LYS A 714 -4.27 -15.91 20.78
CA LYS A 714 -5.31 -16.87 21.17
C LYS A 714 -6.24 -16.29 22.26
N ASP A 715 -5.69 -15.74 23.35
CA ASP A 715 -6.50 -15.12 24.42
C ASP A 715 -7.38 -13.97 23.88
N TYR A 716 -6.85 -13.14 22.97
CA TYR A 716 -7.60 -12.06 22.34
C TYR A 716 -8.73 -12.57 21.42
N LEU A 717 -8.48 -13.62 20.65
CA LEU A 717 -9.47 -14.19 19.71
C LEU A 717 -10.54 -15.03 20.40
N GLU A 718 -10.21 -15.72 21.50
CA GLU A 718 -11.19 -16.45 22.33
C GLU A 718 -12.11 -15.49 23.10
N ALA A 719 -11.59 -14.36 23.58
CA ALA A 719 -12.41 -13.31 24.20
C ALA A 719 -13.28 -12.57 23.18
N THR A 720 -12.72 -12.21 22.01
CA THR A 720 -13.40 -11.33 21.05
C THR A 720 -14.23 -12.07 20.01
N GLN A 721 -14.10 -13.40 19.86
CA GLN A 721 -14.87 -14.27 18.96
C GLN A 721 -15.18 -13.68 17.56
N PRO A 722 -14.16 -13.26 16.79
CA PRO A 722 -14.37 -12.59 15.51
C PRO A 722 -14.75 -13.58 14.39
N TYR A 723 -15.45 -13.07 13.37
CA TYR A 723 -15.79 -13.81 12.14
C TYR A 723 -14.53 -14.22 11.37
N PHE A 724 -13.55 -13.31 11.27
CA PHE A 724 -12.30 -13.53 10.56
C PHE A 724 -11.12 -12.86 11.28
N ALA A 725 -9.94 -13.49 11.28
CA ALA A 725 -8.72 -12.97 11.89
C ALA A 725 -7.49 -13.39 11.08
N VAL A 726 -6.63 -12.43 10.73
CA VAL A 726 -5.37 -12.64 10.01
C VAL A 726 -4.21 -11.93 10.69
N GLY A 727 -3.11 -12.65 10.92
CA GLY A 727 -1.85 -12.09 11.40
C GLY A 727 -0.86 -11.79 10.28
N GLU A 728 -0.16 -10.67 10.41
CA GLU A 728 0.95 -10.28 9.54
C GLU A 728 2.28 -10.80 10.10
N TYR A 729 2.53 -12.11 9.91
CA TYR A 729 3.83 -12.72 10.20
C TYR A 729 4.73 -12.56 8.96
N TRP A 730 5.34 -11.38 8.81
CA TRP A 730 6.36 -11.12 7.79
C TRP A 730 7.74 -11.41 8.36
N ASP A 731 8.48 -12.29 7.68
CA ASP A 731 9.85 -12.61 8.02
C ASP A 731 10.73 -12.79 6.76
N SER A 732 12.04 -12.90 6.95
CA SER A 732 12.98 -13.07 5.84
C SER A 732 12.95 -14.49 5.26
N LEU A 733 12.82 -14.58 3.94
CA LEU A 733 13.01 -15.82 3.18
C LEU A 733 14.46 -16.31 3.26
N SER A 734 14.68 -17.58 2.91
CA SER A 734 16.00 -18.19 2.82
C SER A 734 16.69 -17.83 1.49
N TYR A 735 17.95 -17.39 1.57
CA TYR A 735 18.79 -17.07 0.42
C TYR A 735 20.19 -17.68 0.60
N THR A 736 20.71 -18.27 -0.48
CA THR A 736 22.10 -18.74 -0.57
C THR A 736 22.83 -17.96 -1.67
N TYR A 737 23.93 -17.27 -1.32
CA TYR A 737 24.70 -16.41 -2.24
C TYR A 737 23.86 -15.39 -3.03
N GLY A 738 22.94 -14.68 -2.35
CA GLY A 738 22.04 -13.70 -2.96
C GLY A 738 20.93 -14.29 -3.85
N GLN A 739 20.82 -15.62 -3.95
CA GLN A 739 19.77 -16.29 -4.69
C GLN A 739 18.74 -16.87 -3.72
N MET A 740 17.46 -16.59 -3.96
CA MET A 740 16.36 -17.15 -3.15
C MET A 740 16.36 -18.68 -3.29
N ASP A 741 16.42 -19.39 -2.16
CA ASP A 741 16.42 -20.85 -2.16
C ASP A 741 15.11 -21.40 -2.72
N HIS A 742 15.17 -22.56 -3.38
CA HIS A 742 13.96 -23.23 -3.85
C HIS A 742 13.10 -23.75 -2.69
N ASN A 743 13.76 -24.25 -1.63
CA ASN A 743 13.06 -24.71 -0.45
C ASN A 743 12.88 -23.56 0.56
N GLN A 744 11.62 -23.16 0.78
CA GLN A 744 11.23 -22.18 1.79
C GLN A 744 10.42 -22.81 2.95
N ASP A 745 10.51 -24.13 3.13
CA ASP A 745 9.86 -24.89 4.20
C ASP A 745 10.11 -24.26 5.57
N ALA A 746 11.35 -23.83 5.86
CA ALA A 746 11.70 -23.17 7.11
C ALA A 746 10.97 -21.84 7.33
N HIS A 747 10.59 -21.11 6.26
CA HIS A 747 9.84 -19.86 6.36
C HIS A 747 8.34 -20.14 6.57
N ARG A 748 7.73 -21.02 5.76
CA ARG A 748 6.32 -21.41 5.97
C ARG A 748 6.08 -22.15 7.28
N GLN A 749 7.09 -22.86 7.80
CA GLN A 749 7.03 -23.46 9.14
C GLN A 749 6.90 -22.40 10.23
N ARG A 750 7.70 -21.32 10.24
CA ARG A 750 7.61 -20.25 11.26
C ARG A 750 6.23 -19.57 11.28
N ILE A 751 5.63 -19.33 10.11
CA ILE A 751 4.26 -18.82 10.00
C ILE A 751 3.26 -19.85 10.58
N ILE A 752 3.44 -21.14 10.31
CA ILE A 752 2.58 -22.21 10.83
C ILE A 752 2.76 -22.44 12.33
N ASP A 753 3.95 -22.25 12.88
CA ASP A 753 4.21 -22.30 14.33
C ASP A 753 3.51 -21.14 15.05
N TRP A 754 3.51 -19.94 14.44
CA TRP A 754 2.70 -18.83 14.93
C TRP A 754 1.20 -19.13 14.85
N ILE A 755 0.70 -19.66 13.73
CA ILE A 755 -0.71 -20.10 13.60
C ILE A 755 -1.06 -21.13 14.68
N ASN A 756 -0.18 -22.11 14.92
CA ASN A 756 -0.34 -23.12 15.98
C ASN A 756 -0.35 -22.49 17.38
N ALA A 757 0.48 -21.48 17.65
CA ALA A 757 0.46 -20.74 18.91
C ALA A 757 -0.88 -20.01 19.13
N THR A 758 -1.56 -19.55 18.07
CA THR A 758 -2.95 -19.05 18.17
C THR A 758 -4.00 -20.15 18.42
N ASN A 759 -3.61 -21.42 18.64
CA ASN A 759 -4.49 -22.60 18.56
C ASN A 759 -5.23 -22.69 17.20
N GLY A 760 -4.60 -22.20 16.13
CA GLY A 760 -5.21 -22.05 14.82
C GLY A 760 -6.45 -21.14 14.81
N THR A 761 -6.62 -20.22 15.75
CA THR A 761 -7.75 -19.27 15.77
C THR A 761 -7.53 -18.09 14.82
N ALA A 762 -6.27 -17.74 14.50
CA ALA A 762 -5.94 -16.82 13.41
C ALA A 762 -5.52 -17.59 12.14
N GLY A 763 -5.75 -17.00 10.96
CA GLY A 763 -4.92 -17.26 9.79
C GLY A 763 -3.71 -16.31 9.77
N ALA A 764 -2.85 -16.42 8.76
CA ALA A 764 -1.75 -15.48 8.54
C ALA A 764 -1.62 -15.13 7.05
N PHE A 765 -1.05 -13.96 6.75
CA PHE A 765 -0.68 -13.62 5.38
C PHE A 765 0.40 -14.58 4.84
N ASP A 766 0.20 -15.13 3.65
CA ASP A 766 1.14 -16.08 3.04
C ASP A 766 2.29 -15.33 2.33
N VAL A 767 3.13 -14.71 3.15
CA VAL A 767 4.35 -14.00 2.74
C VAL A 767 5.29 -14.93 1.96
N THR A 768 5.28 -16.24 2.28
CA THR A 768 6.00 -17.27 1.52
C THR A 768 5.54 -17.34 0.07
N THR A 769 4.21 -17.38 -0.17
CA THR A 769 3.66 -17.33 -1.53
C THR A 769 3.97 -16.00 -2.22
N LYS A 770 3.77 -14.85 -1.56
CA LYS A 770 4.10 -13.50 -2.11
C LYS A 770 5.53 -13.46 -2.68
N GLY A 771 6.52 -13.88 -1.90
CA GLY A 771 7.92 -13.81 -2.32
C GLY A 771 8.34 -14.86 -3.36
N ILE A 772 7.85 -16.10 -3.25
CA ILE A 772 8.16 -17.11 -4.27
C ILE A 772 7.50 -16.77 -5.61
N LEU A 773 6.27 -16.25 -5.58
CA LEU A 773 5.54 -15.81 -6.76
C LEU A 773 6.20 -14.59 -7.41
N HIS A 774 6.66 -13.61 -6.62
CA HIS A 774 7.52 -12.53 -7.11
C HIS A 774 8.78 -13.08 -7.80
N SER A 775 9.52 -13.97 -7.16
CA SER A 775 10.77 -14.52 -7.72
C SER A 775 10.55 -15.31 -9.01
N ALA A 776 9.49 -16.13 -9.06
CA ALA A 776 9.12 -16.94 -10.21
C ALA A 776 8.71 -16.09 -11.44
N LEU A 777 7.95 -15.00 -11.23
CA LEU A 777 7.45 -14.15 -12.30
C LEU A 777 8.52 -13.17 -12.82
N GLU A 778 9.35 -12.63 -11.92
CA GLU A 778 10.50 -11.76 -12.26
C GLU A 778 11.52 -12.50 -13.13
N ARG A 779 11.93 -13.70 -12.69
CA ARG A 779 13.09 -14.42 -13.27
C ARG A 779 12.72 -15.39 -14.39
N CYS A 780 11.43 -15.56 -14.68
CA CYS A 780 10.89 -16.64 -15.52
C CYS A 780 11.36 -18.03 -14.99
N GLU A 781 10.95 -18.31 -13.76
CA GLU A 781 11.30 -19.49 -12.97
C GLU A 781 10.03 -20.15 -12.40
N TYR A 782 9.02 -20.37 -13.25
CA TYR A 782 7.70 -20.89 -12.85
C TYR A 782 7.74 -22.31 -12.23
N TRP A 783 8.84 -23.04 -12.39
CA TRP A 783 9.14 -24.29 -11.68
C TRP A 783 9.16 -24.13 -10.16
N ARG A 784 9.50 -22.93 -9.64
CA ARG A 784 9.48 -22.63 -8.19
C ARG A 784 8.10 -22.74 -7.56
N LEU A 785 7.03 -22.75 -8.36
CA LEU A 785 5.65 -22.82 -7.89
C LEU A 785 5.18 -24.25 -7.57
N SER A 786 6.10 -25.23 -7.55
CA SER A 786 5.89 -26.58 -7.01
C SER A 786 7.00 -26.93 -6.02
N ASP A 787 6.62 -27.37 -4.82
CA ASP A 787 7.56 -28.01 -3.89
C ASP A 787 7.92 -29.45 -4.32
N GLN A 788 8.83 -30.08 -3.58
CA GLN A 788 9.32 -31.44 -3.83
C GLN A 788 8.23 -32.53 -3.75
N LYS A 789 7.02 -32.20 -3.27
CA LYS A 789 5.88 -33.11 -3.09
C LYS A 789 4.76 -32.82 -4.09
N GLY A 790 5.00 -31.95 -5.09
CA GLY A 790 4.01 -31.58 -6.10
C GLY A 790 2.92 -30.63 -5.59
N LYS A 791 3.18 -29.90 -4.49
CA LYS A 791 2.25 -28.95 -3.88
C LYS A 791 2.70 -27.51 -4.05
N PRO A 792 1.81 -26.51 -3.87
CA PRO A 792 2.23 -25.12 -3.75
C PRO A 792 3.33 -24.93 -2.67
N PRO A 793 4.29 -24.02 -2.88
CA PRO A 793 5.49 -23.91 -2.06
C PRO A 793 5.33 -23.00 -0.83
N GLY A 794 4.25 -22.20 -0.75
CA GLY A 794 3.94 -21.36 0.41
C GLY A 794 3.10 -22.05 1.49
N VAL A 795 2.51 -21.27 2.38
CA VAL A 795 1.61 -21.75 3.46
C VAL A 795 0.37 -22.44 2.87
N ILE A 796 -0.13 -21.98 1.72
CA ILE A 796 -1.20 -22.68 0.96
C ILE A 796 -0.91 -24.15 0.63
N GLY A 797 0.36 -24.57 0.57
CA GLY A 797 0.71 -25.98 0.32
C GLY A 797 0.48 -26.89 1.53
N TRP A 798 0.50 -26.34 2.74
CA TRP A 798 0.43 -27.08 4.00
C TRP A 798 -0.87 -26.84 4.75
N TRP A 799 -1.32 -25.59 4.87
CA TRP A 799 -2.55 -25.23 5.58
C TRP A 799 -3.33 -24.11 4.86
N PRO A 800 -3.93 -24.40 3.68
CA PRO A 800 -4.56 -23.36 2.86
C PRO A 800 -5.75 -22.67 3.56
N SER A 801 -6.45 -23.35 4.47
CA SER A 801 -7.50 -22.71 5.29
C SER A 801 -7.00 -21.79 6.40
N ARG A 802 -5.71 -21.42 6.38
CA ARG A 802 -5.06 -20.45 7.28
C ARG A 802 -4.13 -19.50 6.52
N ALA A 803 -4.06 -19.63 5.19
CA ALA A 803 -3.21 -18.82 4.33
C ALA A 803 -4.04 -17.72 3.66
N VAL A 804 -3.76 -16.46 3.99
CA VAL A 804 -4.32 -15.29 3.30
C VAL A 804 -3.34 -14.88 2.20
N THR A 805 -3.65 -15.23 0.95
CA THR A 805 -2.74 -15.03 -0.18
C THR A 805 -2.89 -13.62 -0.74
N PHE A 806 -1.77 -12.94 -0.98
CA PHE A 806 -1.73 -11.59 -1.51
C PHE A 806 -0.58 -11.45 -2.51
N ILE A 807 -0.68 -10.48 -3.43
CA ILE A 807 0.43 -10.11 -4.32
C ILE A 807 1.05 -8.77 -3.93
N GLU A 808 0.32 -7.94 -3.20
CA GLU A 808 0.74 -6.61 -2.78
C GLU A 808 -0.09 -6.15 -1.58
N ASN A 809 0.49 -5.34 -0.69
CA ASN A 809 -0.21 -4.60 0.37
C ASN A 809 0.27 -3.13 0.40
N HIS A 810 0.01 -2.38 1.48
CA HIS A 810 0.45 -0.98 1.59
C HIS A 810 1.96 -0.81 1.75
N ASP A 811 2.67 -1.78 2.32
CA ASP A 811 4.12 -1.70 2.58
C ASP A 811 4.94 -2.21 1.39
N THR A 812 4.59 -3.40 0.89
CA THR A 812 5.28 -4.01 -0.25
C THR A 812 5.03 -3.20 -1.51
N GLY A 813 3.81 -2.68 -1.68
CA GLY A 813 3.38 -1.83 -2.78
C GLY A 813 3.28 -0.36 -2.41
N SER A 814 2.30 0.32 -3.02
CA SER A 814 1.99 1.73 -2.77
C SER A 814 3.21 2.66 -2.85
N THR A 815 3.26 3.74 -2.07
CA THR A 815 4.38 4.68 -2.03
C THR A 815 5.58 4.19 -1.22
N GLN A 816 5.42 3.32 -0.22
CA GLN A 816 6.56 2.67 0.47
C GLN A 816 7.39 1.81 -0.48
N GLY A 817 6.73 0.92 -1.22
CA GLY A 817 7.33 0.10 -2.27
C GLY A 817 8.38 -0.91 -1.81
N HIS A 818 8.36 -1.33 -0.55
CA HIS A 818 9.44 -2.12 0.08
C HIS A 818 9.66 -3.50 -0.57
N TRP A 819 8.67 -4.04 -1.29
CA TRP A 819 8.82 -5.32 -2.01
C TRP A 819 7.83 -5.44 -3.17
N ARG A 820 7.81 -4.43 -4.06
CA ARG A 820 6.83 -4.31 -5.15
C ARG A 820 6.77 -5.56 -6.02
N PHE A 821 5.57 -5.97 -6.40
CA PHE A 821 5.37 -7.11 -7.30
C PHE A 821 5.92 -6.80 -8.71
N PRO A 822 6.42 -7.80 -9.45
CA PRO A 822 6.98 -7.59 -10.79
C PRO A 822 6.01 -6.87 -11.75
N SER A 823 6.45 -5.75 -12.30
CA SER A 823 5.57 -4.86 -13.07
C SER A 823 5.16 -5.46 -14.42
N GLY A 824 3.87 -5.37 -14.75
CA GLY A 824 3.28 -6.05 -15.90
C GLY A 824 3.08 -7.56 -15.72
N LYS A 825 3.22 -8.08 -14.49
CA LYS A 825 2.96 -9.48 -14.10
C LYS A 825 1.88 -9.62 -13.01
N GLU A 826 1.35 -8.51 -12.50
CA GLU A 826 0.33 -8.41 -11.45
C GLU A 826 -0.88 -9.30 -11.75
N MET A 827 -1.36 -9.30 -13.00
CA MET A 827 -2.47 -10.15 -13.42
C MET A 827 -2.16 -11.65 -13.42
N GLN A 828 -0.90 -12.07 -13.58
CA GLN A 828 -0.50 -13.47 -13.39
C GLN A 828 -0.51 -13.84 -11.90
N GLY A 829 -0.12 -12.88 -11.05
CA GLY A 829 -0.27 -12.99 -9.61
C GLY A 829 -1.73 -13.14 -9.17
N TYR A 830 -2.63 -12.31 -9.71
CA TYR A 830 -4.07 -12.42 -9.44
C TYR A 830 -4.69 -13.70 -10.02
N ALA A 831 -4.32 -14.10 -11.23
CA ALA A 831 -4.73 -15.38 -11.81
C ALA A 831 -4.31 -16.57 -10.93
N TYR A 832 -3.14 -16.50 -10.28
CA TYR A 832 -2.74 -17.47 -9.26
C TYR A 832 -3.66 -17.39 -8.02
N ILE A 833 -3.62 -16.29 -7.25
CA ILE A 833 -4.26 -16.26 -5.93
C ILE A 833 -5.79 -16.37 -5.97
N LEU A 834 -6.46 -15.85 -7.02
CA LEU A 834 -7.93 -15.91 -7.15
C LEU A 834 -8.43 -17.28 -7.63
N THR A 835 -7.61 -18.09 -8.29
CA THR A 835 -7.98 -19.48 -8.66
C THR A 835 -7.56 -20.50 -7.60
N HIS A 836 -6.54 -20.21 -6.80
CA HIS A 836 -5.95 -21.19 -5.88
C HIS A 836 -6.66 -21.30 -4.52
N PRO A 837 -6.37 -22.34 -3.72
CA PRO A 837 -6.70 -22.39 -2.30
C PRO A 837 -6.04 -21.25 -1.51
N GLY A 838 -6.41 -21.10 -0.23
CA GLY A 838 -6.19 -19.85 0.50
C GLY A 838 -7.38 -18.88 0.44
N THR A 839 -7.32 -17.81 1.23
CA THR A 839 -8.23 -16.65 1.16
C THR A 839 -7.51 -15.53 0.41
N PRO A 840 -7.86 -15.22 -0.84
CA PRO A 840 -7.18 -14.16 -1.59
C PRO A 840 -7.51 -12.77 -1.06
N ALA A 841 -6.47 -11.95 -0.93
CA ALA A 841 -6.53 -10.53 -0.65
C ALA A 841 -6.13 -9.72 -1.90
N VAL A 842 -6.97 -8.75 -2.26
CA VAL A 842 -6.76 -7.83 -3.38
C VAL A 842 -6.41 -6.45 -2.84
N PHE A 843 -5.38 -5.84 -3.43
CA PHE A 843 -4.88 -4.54 -3.01
C PHE A 843 -5.67 -3.37 -3.63
N TYR A 844 -5.89 -2.31 -2.85
CA TYR A 844 -6.72 -1.15 -3.22
C TYR A 844 -6.30 -0.53 -4.56
N ASP A 845 -5.01 -0.22 -4.71
CA ASP A 845 -4.49 0.48 -5.90
C ASP A 845 -4.64 -0.38 -7.16
N HIS A 846 -4.69 -1.71 -7.02
CA HIS A 846 -4.86 -2.62 -8.15
C HIS A 846 -6.33 -2.76 -8.57
N ILE A 847 -7.27 -2.88 -7.62
CA ILE A 847 -8.71 -2.99 -7.95
C ILE A 847 -9.28 -1.66 -8.47
N PHE A 848 -8.76 -0.51 -8.04
CA PHE A 848 -9.12 0.81 -8.58
C PHE A 848 -8.18 1.28 -9.71
N SER A 849 -7.74 0.35 -10.56
CA SER A 849 -6.92 0.62 -11.75
C SER A 849 -7.47 -0.06 -13.01
N HIS A 850 -6.72 0.02 -14.11
CA HIS A 850 -6.98 -0.71 -15.35
C HIS A 850 -7.13 -2.24 -15.19
N TYR A 851 -6.66 -2.84 -14.09
CA TYR A 851 -6.86 -4.27 -13.79
C TYR A 851 -8.26 -4.62 -13.28
N GLN A 852 -9.14 -3.65 -12.97
CA GLN A 852 -10.44 -3.87 -12.31
C GLN A 852 -11.30 -4.95 -12.99
N SER A 853 -11.38 -4.93 -14.33
CA SER A 853 -12.22 -5.84 -15.12
C SER A 853 -11.69 -7.28 -15.10
N GLU A 854 -10.38 -7.48 -15.23
CA GLU A 854 -9.77 -8.80 -15.19
C GLU A 854 -9.82 -9.42 -13.78
N ILE A 855 -9.56 -8.61 -12.74
CA ILE A 855 -9.69 -9.04 -11.34
C ILE A 855 -11.15 -9.43 -11.03
N SER A 856 -12.12 -8.62 -11.47
CA SER A 856 -13.56 -8.90 -11.31
C SER A 856 -13.99 -10.19 -12.02
N ALA A 857 -13.46 -10.47 -13.23
CA ALA A 857 -13.72 -11.71 -13.95
C ALA A 857 -13.19 -12.95 -13.19
N LEU A 858 -11.99 -12.85 -12.59
CA LEU A 858 -11.39 -13.91 -11.78
C LEU A 858 -12.14 -14.12 -10.44
N ILE A 859 -12.59 -13.06 -9.76
CA ILE A 859 -13.46 -13.15 -8.58
C ILE A 859 -14.80 -13.82 -8.95
N SER A 860 -15.42 -13.39 -10.05
CA SER A 860 -16.68 -13.95 -10.54
C SER A 860 -16.57 -15.45 -10.91
N LEU A 861 -15.41 -15.87 -11.44
CA LEU A 861 -15.10 -17.28 -11.68
C LEU A 861 -14.97 -18.06 -10.36
N ARG A 862 -14.21 -17.54 -9.39
CA ARG A 862 -14.00 -18.18 -8.07
C ARG A 862 -15.34 -18.46 -7.37
N HIS A 863 -16.25 -17.48 -7.38
CA HIS A 863 -17.57 -17.60 -6.76
C HIS A 863 -18.45 -18.65 -7.45
N ARG A 864 -18.61 -18.59 -8.78
CA ARG A 864 -19.53 -19.51 -9.50
C ARG A 864 -19.05 -20.97 -9.46
N THR A 865 -17.74 -21.18 -9.54
CA THR A 865 -17.10 -22.50 -9.37
C THR A 865 -17.00 -22.95 -7.91
N LYS A 866 -17.34 -22.08 -6.96
CA LYS A 866 -17.37 -22.37 -5.51
C LYS A 866 -16.01 -22.89 -5.02
N ILE A 867 -14.93 -22.25 -5.48
CA ILE A 867 -13.58 -22.49 -4.95
C ILE A 867 -13.47 -21.86 -3.57
N THR A 868 -12.78 -22.56 -2.67
CA THR A 868 -12.65 -22.19 -1.25
C THR A 868 -11.18 -22.16 -0.83
N CYS A 869 -10.91 -21.62 0.35
CA CYS A 869 -9.62 -21.80 1.02
C CYS A 869 -9.26 -23.27 1.34
N ARG A 870 -10.16 -24.24 1.11
CA ARG A 870 -9.97 -25.69 1.32
C ARG A 870 -9.93 -26.51 0.03
N SER A 871 -10.09 -25.87 -1.13
CA SER A 871 -10.13 -26.56 -2.42
C SER A 871 -8.86 -27.37 -2.67
N ALA A 872 -9.00 -28.48 -3.40
CA ALA A 872 -7.87 -29.29 -3.81
C ALA A 872 -7.15 -28.64 -4.99
N VAL A 873 -5.82 -28.68 -5.02
CA VAL A 873 -5.01 -28.21 -6.14
C VAL A 873 -4.06 -29.31 -6.62
N GLN A 874 -4.12 -29.61 -7.91
CA GLN A 874 -3.24 -30.54 -8.61
C GLN A 874 -2.36 -29.73 -9.56
N ILE A 875 -1.07 -29.63 -9.25
CA ILE A 875 -0.10 -29.03 -10.18
C ILE A 875 0.06 -30.00 -11.35
N THR A 876 -0.21 -29.52 -12.56
CA THR A 876 -0.10 -30.31 -13.80
C THR A 876 1.13 -29.95 -14.61
N LYS A 877 1.71 -28.76 -14.39
CA LYS A 877 2.93 -28.30 -15.04
C LYS A 877 3.66 -27.28 -14.16
N ALA A 878 4.98 -27.42 -14.00
CA ALA A 878 5.84 -26.48 -13.30
C ALA A 878 7.23 -26.48 -13.98
N GLU A 879 7.35 -25.72 -15.06
CA GLU A 879 8.54 -25.66 -15.92
C GLU A 879 9.13 -24.24 -15.94
N ARG A 880 10.22 -24.00 -16.69
CA ARG A 880 10.85 -22.68 -16.79
C ARG A 880 9.87 -21.56 -17.16
N GLU A 881 9.06 -21.77 -18.19
CA GLU A 881 8.24 -20.71 -18.80
C GLU A 881 6.75 -20.83 -18.50
N VAL A 882 6.32 -21.84 -17.75
CA VAL A 882 4.89 -22.07 -17.47
C VAL A 882 4.66 -22.84 -16.17
N TYR A 883 3.73 -22.32 -15.38
CA TYR A 883 3.05 -23.06 -14.32
C TYR A 883 1.60 -23.30 -14.73
N ALA A 884 1.06 -24.48 -14.44
CA ALA A 884 -0.34 -24.80 -14.66
C ALA A 884 -0.87 -25.77 -13.60
N ALA A 885 -2.11 -25.56 -13.18
CA ALA A 885 -2.77 -26.34 -12.13
C ALA A 885 -4.26 -26.52 -12.43
N VAL A 886 -4.82 -27.59 -11.85
CA VAL A 886 -6.27 -27.86 -11.80
C VAL A 886 -6.74 -27.73 -10.36
N ILE A 887 -7.82 -26.99 -10.12
CA ILE A 887 -8.39 -26.70 -8.81
C ILE A 887 -9.80 -27.28 -8.74
N ASP A 888 -10.05 -28.10 -7.70
CA ASP A 888 -11.31 -28.81 -7.44
C ASP A 888 -11.86 -29.66 -8.61
N GLU A 889 -11.05 -29.95 -9.64
CA GLU A 889 -11.49 -30.48 -10.94
C GLU A 889 -12.47 -29.58 -11.73
N LYS A 890 -12.73 -28.35 -11.25
CA LYS A 890 -13.67 -27.36 -11.83
C LYS A 890 -13.00 -26.23 -12.61
N VAL A 891 -11.76 -25.89 -12.24
CA VAL A 891 -10.97 -24.82 -12.89
C VAL A 891 -9.62 -25.38 -13.28
N ALA A 892 -9.18 -25.09 -14.49
CA ALA A 892 -7.77 -25.22 -14.88
C ALA A 892 -7.20 -23.82 -15.10
N MET A 893 -5.92 -23.61 -14.79
CA MET A 893 -5.25 -22.32 -15.01
C MET A 893 -3.81 -22.53 -15.48
N LYS A 894 -3.29 -21.54 -16.21
CA LYS A 894 -1.85 -21.41 -16.47
C LYS A 894 -1.38 -19.96 -16.40
N ILE A 895 -0.13 -19.77 -16.00
CA ILE A 895 0.62 -18.50 -16.03
C ILE A 895 2.02 -18.72 -16.62
N GLY A 896 2.67 -17.64 -17.04
CA GLY A 896 3.95 -17.66 -17.77
C GLY A 896 3.77 -17.79 -19.29
N PRO A 897 4.75 -17.34 -20.09
CA PRO A 897 4.61 -17.25 -21.55
C PRO A 897 4.51 -18.63 -22.25
N GLY A 898 4.94 -19.71 -21.60
CA GLY A 898 4.95 -21.06 -22.14
C GLY A 898 3.55 -21.63 -22.43
N TYR A 899 3.54 -22.65 -23.29
CA TYR A 899 2.30 -23.32 -23.74
C TYR A 899 1.79 -24.35 -22.73
N TYR A 900 0.48 -24.32 -22.52
CA TYR A 900 -0.33 -25.31 -21.81
C TYR A 900 -1.79 -25.20 -22.30
N GLU A 901 -2.45 -26.34 -22.46
CA GLU A 901 -3.91 -26.49 -22.53
C GLU A 901 -4.27 -27.66 -21.59
N PRO A 902 -5.45 -27.66 -20.94
CA PRO A 902 -5.76 -28.64 -19.90
C PRO A 902 -5.99 -30.06 -20.43
N PRO A 903 -5.63 -31.11 -19.65
CA PRO A 903 -5.87 -32.51 -20.04
C PRO A 903 -7.34 -32.79 -20.34
N GLY A 904 -7.62 -33.50 -21.44
CA GLY A 904 -8.99 -33.78 -21.89
C GLY A 904 -9.67 -32.63 -22.63
N ALA A 905 -8.90 -31.74 -23.28
CA ALA A 905 -9.38 -30.56 -24.00
C ALA A 905 -10.49 -30.79 -25.06
N SER A 906 -10.77 -32.03 -25.47
CA SER A 906 -11.92 -32.36 -26.32
C SER A 906 -13.25 -32.35 -25.53
N GLY A 907 -13.69 -31.15 -25.13
CA GLY A 907 -15.05 -30.88 -24.62
C GLY A 907 -15.21 -30.69 -23.11
N ARG A 908 -14.24 -31.09 -22.27
CA ARG A 908 -14.34 -30.91 -20.80
C ARG A 908 -14.13 -29.48 -20.32
N TRP A 909 -13.39 -28.66 -21.06
CA TRP A 909 -12.88 -27.36 -20.59
C TRP A 909 -13.28 -26.23 -21.54
N VAL A 910 -13.88 -25.17 -20.99
CA VAL A 910 -14.23 -23.94 -21.70
C VAL A 910 -13.32 -22.81 -21.23
N LEU A 911 -12.73 -22.04 -22.15
CA LEU A 911 -11.91 -20.87 -21.80
C LEU A 911 -12.80 -19.81 -21.12
N ALA A 912 -12.46 -19.44 -19.88
CA ALA A 912 -13.26 -18.56 -19.03
C ALA A 912 -12.66 -17.15 -18.89
N VAL A 913 -11.33 -17.04 -18.80
CA VAL A 913 -10.58 -15.77 -18.75
C VAL A 913 -9.23 -15.96 -19.45
N GLU A 914 -8.80 -14.97 -20.24
CA GLU A 914 -7.46 -14.92 -20.85
C GLU A 914 -6.92 -13.49 -20.79
N GLY A 915 -5.62 -13.36 -20.55
CA GLY A 915 -4.90 -12.08 -20.56
C GLY A 915 -3.39 -12.29 -20.71
N ARG A 916 -2.58 -11.29 -20.36
CA ARG A 916 -1.14 -11.32 -20.65
C ARG A 916 -0.40 -12.46 -19.93
N ASP A 917 0.09 -13.40 -20.72
CA ASP A 917 0.73 -14.67 -20.34
C ASP A 917 -0.14 -15.60 -19.44
N TYR A 918 -1.44 -15.35 -19.25
CA TYR A 918 -2.30 -16.22 -18.43
C TYR A 918 -3.58 -16.65 -19.14
N LYS A 919 -4.04 -17.87 -18.80
CA LYS A 919 -5.33 -18.43 -19.21
C LYS A 919 -5.98 -19.16 -18.04
N VAL A 920 -7.31 -19.11 -17.99
CA VAL A 920 -8.12 -19.86 -17.03
C VAL A 920 -9.31 -20.47 -17.75
N TRP A 921 -9.54 -21.76 -17.53
CA TRP A 921 -10.64 -22.55 -18.08
C TRP A 921 -11.55 -23.02 -16.95
N GLU A 922 -12.83 -23.14 -17.25
CA GLU A 922 -13.88 -23.69 -16.38
C GLU A 922 -14.33 -25.04 -16.95
N ALA A 923 -14.74 -25.97 -16.10
CA ALA A 923 -15.29 -27.26 -16.53
C ALA A 923 -16.72 -27.08 -17.08
N SER A 924 -17.01 -27.75 -18.20
CA SER A 924 -18.31 -27.78 -18.88
C SER A 924 -19.45 -28.40 -18.05
#